data_AF-A0A953EWV7-F1
#
_entry.id   AF-A0A953EWV7-F1
#
_cell.length_a   1.000
_cell.length_b   1.000
_cell.length_c   1.000
_cell.angle_alpha   90.00
_cell.angle_beta   90.00
_cell.angle_gamma   90.00
#
_symmetry.space_group_name_H-M   'P 1'
#
loop_
_entity.id
_entity.type
_entity.pdbx_description
1 polymer ?
#
loop_
_entity_poly.entity_id
_entity_poly.type
_entity_poly.pdbx_seq_one_letter_code
_entity_poly.pdbx_strand_id
1 'polypeptide(L)'
;MRYQKATRTWGLVIWALVSPLAARAQTTDNLKTELDEFSRLLAAKQWVDVERQAHHLVRTADRVLAGQPEKLAGYYDLIGALYAQHEVYDNAEEFYLRGVQLHHAANSYWQTVTADAYSGLGDARYYQAKYLPAIEAYERTLQIRERLLGKQDLTTATSYRDIAWCWYKADDNAKAAQNFQQCFQIRAQVLGAEHPSTLNILSELADARYFEGQYDVALQLYGKARAGYEKQSDSCRAELAKSLRDEGLTLEQLRRMEEAEEKYRQAIEQQSAVEEPDPARTSGMMRCLADLLEDKLQFAESEKWYRAALSIAENELGDDHIDTATCLNGLAGSWYEQGRYAEAEPLYRRSLEIREAQDEPDSLSIALACTNLAGVYFQQSRYQLAHPLFRRALELRQENLPEDDPLIAEALNNLGVVLRTQRRVEEALPLYEQALAIRQAKLAADDPLVAGSLENLANLQSELGHNDAAEKYFVQALAIYRQAHGETHPDVAGCLARLADLRYNQGQPIEAEALSKQSLTIFEQTLGQAHPRLASSLYDLAWFQLEGDRASEALATLDRAVDITRQAAVSAHDAFTIYSLRGKCHWTLDQRPDAVRDLQHAMELAEQQREQTSGGELERASFFARFSSVFDLMVEWQSELGDLELALNAIERSRSRSLLDEIGLLGADLTAGQTGSSQQQMREAADQLREQLRSLEAQLAAVLKQPANDETAAERTRIGAAIQRTQESLYRNYRDARTSSEVYRNKLADSARLSEPLSLRDVQRKLLGPKTLLLVYHIGSDAGYLLTARANSARLDALSLDDAAAQSLGVEAGPLNYDRVQQILLSDNGVMQALARPKTAVGAVPYLSALWGVLIGDAERQSIVAGEIERLIVAPSGPLSLLPFEALVTAPGGTPKYLLDVGPPISYAPSVTVLDALRIRPAVDLEAEWEPVLTLGDPSYAAEGADITAEEASRAVLLRNRLTPLPHSGVESQWVSEVFQKSGMTAVQLRGAEATEGYLREYGPGRRILHLACHGFADQSYGNVFGALALARPAEGEFDPSDDGMLTLGELYELDLRGCELAILSACQTNFGPQQQGEGVWALSRGFLVSGARRVVASNWVVDDEAAASLVSYYCGALAKSAVEQRPHDYDLALRDAKRWIRSQKRWESPYYWASLVLVGPP
;
A
#
# COMPACT_ATOMS: atom_id res chain seq x y z
N MET A 1 21.35 20.48 36.79
CA MET A 1 22.34 21.38 37.46
C MET A 1 22.00 21.83 38.89
N ARG A 2 20.73 22.03 39.30
CA ARG A 2 20.40 22.43 40.70
C ARG A 2 20.75 21.37 41.76
N TYR A 3 20.72 20.07 41.41
CA TYR A 3 21.13 18.98 42.30
C TYR A 3 22.63 19.01 42.67
N GLN A 4 23.52 19.35 41.72
CA GLN A 4 24.97 19.37 41.95
C GLN A 4 25.45 20.49 42.90
N LYS A 5 24.70 21.60 43.02
CA LYS A 5 25.06 22.73 43.91
C LYS A 5 24.53 22.54 45.33
N ALA A 6 23.37 21.88 45.49
CA ALA A 6 22.81 21.53 46.79
C ALA A 6 23.64 20.43 47.48
N THR A 7 24.11 19.41 46.75
CA THR A 7 24.87 18.29 47.34
C THR A 7 26.25 18.68 47.88
N ARG A 8 26.92 19.70 47.32
CA ARG A 8 28.18 20.23 47.90
C ARG A 8 27.99 20.88 49.26
N THR A 9 26.84 21.52 49.48
CA THR A 9 26.49 22.11 50.79
C THR A 9 25.92 21.05 51.73
N TRP A 10 25.17 20.07 51.22
CA TRP A 10 24.64 18.95 52.00
C TRP A 10 25.70 17.94 52.48
N GLY A 11 26.67 17.61 51.62
CA GLY A 11 27.82 16.79 52.00
C GLY A 11 28.69 17.46 53.07
N LEU A 12 28.68 18.79 53.18
CA LEU A 12 29.35 19.53 54.25
C LEU A 12 28.50 19.63 55.53
N VAL A 13 27.17 19.79 55.42
CA VAL A 13 26.24 19.94 56.56
C VAL A 13 25.93 18.61 57.24
N ILE A 14 25.69 17.52 56.49
CA ILE A 14 25.49 16.18 57.06
C ILE A 14 26.80 15.66 57.67
N TRP A 15 27.94 15.95 57.05
CA TRP A 15 29.24 15.56 57.60
C TRP A 15 29.60 16.35 58.87
N ALA A 16 29.15 17.59 59.00
CA ALA A 16 29.22 18.36 60.25
C ALA A 16 28.37 17.73 61.38
N LEU A 17 27.30 17.01 61.06
CA LEU A 17 26.48 16.26 62.03
C LEU A 17 27.07 14.88 62.39
N VAL A 18 27.84 14.25 61.49
CA VAL A 18 28.60 13.01 61.75
C VAL A 18 29.93 13.27 62.49
N SER A 19 30.41 14.52 62.50
CA SER A 19 31.69 14.94 63.12
C SER A 19 31.91 14.64 64.63
N PRO A 20 30.91 14.33 65.50
CA PRO A 20 31.22 13.97 66.89
C PRO A 20 31.97 12.64 67.06
N LEU A 21 32.27 11.90 65.97
CA LEU A 21 33.07 10.66 66.01
C LEU A 21 34.58 10.88 66.21
N ALA A 22 35.05 12.12 66.39
CA ALA A 22 36.45 12.44 66.67
C ALA A 22 37.03 11.91 68.00
N ALA A 23 36.29 11.07 68.75
CA ALA A 23 36.78 10.42 69.97
C ALA A 23 37.26 8.96 69.78
N ARG A 24 37.14 8.36 68.58
CA ARG A 24 37.84 7.12 68.18
C ARG A 24 38.32 7.22 66.72
N ALA A 25 39.38 7.99 66.53
CA ALA A 25 39.91 8.49 65.26
C ALA A 25 40.54 7.46 64.28
N GLN A 26 40.01 6.24 64.16
CA GLN A 26 40.46 5.27 63.14
C GLN A 26 39.33 4.62 62.33
N THR A 27 38.08 4.72 62.75
CA THR A 27 36.95 4.02 62.10
C THR A 27 36.05 4.90 61.23
N THR A 28 36.03 6.22 61.45
CA THR A 28 35.24 7.17 60.66
C THR A 28 35.93 7.73 59.41
N ASP A 29 37.26 7.83 59.41
CA ASP A 29 38.01 8.24 58.22
C ASP A 29 37.93 7.18 57.10
N ASN A 30 37.76 5.91 57.47
CA ASN A 30 37.52 4.82 56.51
C ASN A 30 36.18 4.96 55.79
N LEU A 31 35.07 5.20 56.51
CA LEU A 31 33.73 5.28 55.90
C LEU A 31 33.60 6.44 54.90
N LYS A 32 34.31 7.55 55.12
CA LYS A 32 34.36 8.67 54.19
C LYS A 32 35.14 8.31 52.93
N THR A 33 36.32 7.72 53.10
CA THR A 33 37.17 7.29 51.99
C THR A 33 36.44 6.26 51.11
N GLU A 34 35.70 5.34 51.73
CA GLU A 34 34.89 4.34 51.03
C GLU A 34 33.71 4.96 50.26
N LEU A 35 33.07 6.01 50.79
CA LEU A 35 32.02 6.77 50.06
C LEU A 35 32.57 7.57 48.88
N ASP A 36 33.76 8.19 49.05
CA ASP A 36 34.44 8.91 47.97
C ASP A 36 34.90 7.97 46.84
N GLU A 37 35.26 6.73 47.18
CA GLU A 37 35.54 5.66 46.21
C GLU A 37 34.26 5.22 45.51
N PHE A 38 33.18 5.00 46.26
CA PHE A 38 31.88 4.61 45.71
C PHE A 38 31.29 5.66 44.76
N SER A 39 31.36 6.94 45.11
CA SER A 39 30.96 8.02 44.20
C SER A 39 31.82 8.07 42.93
N ARG A 40 33.13 7.78 43.03
CA ARG A 40 33.99 7.65 41.85
C ARG A 40 33.61 6.47 40.97
N LEU A 41 33.29 5.33 41.54
CA LEU A 41 32.85 4.14 40.80
C LEU A 41 31.51 4.39 40.07
N LEU A 42 30.56 5.07 40.73
CA LEU A 42 29.30 5.51 40.13
C LEU A 42 29.52 6.46 38.96
N ALA A 43 30.40 7.46 39.13
CA ALA A 43 30.76 8.39 38.06
C ALA A 43 31.42 7.69 36.86
N ALA A 44 32.19 6.63 37.11
CA ALA A 44 32.83 5.81 36.09
C ALA A 44 31.92 4.73 35.48
N LYS A 45 30.66 4.61 35.95
CA LYS A 45 29.69 3.57 35.54
C LYS A 45 30.24 2.13 35.63
N GLN A 46 31.10 1.86 36.62
CA GLN A 46 31.69 0.53 36.85
C GLN A 46 30.74 -0.36 37.68
N TRP A 47 29.61 -0.76 37.10
CA TRP A 47 28.46 -1.31 37.83
C TRP A 47 28.76 -2.53 38.73
N VAL A 48 29.63 -3.44 38.29
CA VAL A 48 30.04 -4.61 39.09
C VAL A 48 30.79 -4.20 40.36
N ASP A 49 31.66 -3.20 40.25
CA ASP A 49 32.44 -2.69 41.37
C ASP A 49 31.60 -1.76 42.25
N VAL A 50 30.65 -1.01 41.68
CA VAL A 50 29.64 -0.23 42.41
C VAL A 50 28.82 -1.13 43.32
N GLU A 51 28.30 -2.25 42.80
CA GLU A 51 27.49 -3.19 43.59
C GLU A 51 28.32 -3.84 44.70
N ARG A 52 29.55 -4.27 44.40
CA ARG A 52 30.47 -4.83 45.40
C ARG A 52 30.80 -3.82 46.49
N GLN A 53 31.06 -2.56 46.11
CA GLN A 53 31.39 -1.50 47.04
C GLN A 53 30.17 -1.09 47.88
N ALA A 54 28.97 -1.04 47.31
CA ALA A 54 27.73 -0.78 48.05
C ALA A 54 27.48 -1.84 49.14
N HIS A 55 27.66 -3.12 48.82
CA HIS A 55 27.56 -4.21 49.80
C HIS A 55 28.63 -4.10 50.90
N HIS A 56 29.86 -3.70 50.54
CA HIS A 56 30.92 -3.45 51.50
C HIS A 56 30.59 -2.28 52.43
N LEU A 57 30.13 -1.16 51.87
CA LEU A 57 29.70 0.03 52.60
C LEU A 57 28.58 -0.28 53.59
N VAL A 58 27.54 -0.98 53.15
CA VAL A 58 26.40 -1.39 53.99
C VAL A 58 26.86 -2.25 55.16
N ARG A 59 27.64 -3.31 54.89
CA ARG A 59 28.14 -4.20 55.95
C ARG A 59 29.06 -3.47 56.93
N THR A 60 29.90 -2.59 56.43
CA THR A 60 30.84 -1.84 57.26
C THR A 60 30.09 -0.82 58.12
N ALA A 61 29.12 -0.10 57.55
CA ALA A 61 28.26 0.84 58.27
C ALA A 61 27.41 0.15 59.33
N ASP A 62 26.72 -0.94 58.99
CA ASP A 62 25.90 -1.70 59.95
C ASP A 62 26.72 -2.22 61.13
N ARG A 63 27.98 -2.60 60.89
CA ARG A 63 28.92 -3.05 61.94
C ARG A 63 29.46 -1.90 62.78
N VAL A 64 29.90 -0.82 62.15
CA VAL A 64 30.60 0.31 62.81
C VAL A 64 29.62 1.23 63.54
N LEU A 65 28.43 1.41 62.99
CA LEU A 65 27.35 2.24 63.55
C LEU A 65 26.30 1.40 64.30
N ALA A 66 26.59 0.13 64.59
CA ALA A 66 25.75 -0.73 65.42
C ALA A 66 25.42 -0.04 66.76
N GLY A 67 24.12 0.13 67.04
CA GLY A 67 23.62 0.83 68.24
C GLY A 67 23.52 2.36 68.12
N GLN A 68 23.80 2.95 66.96
CA GLN A 68 23.62 4.38 66.67
C GLN A 68 22.63 4.57 65.49
N PRO A 69 21.33 4.30 65.68
CA PRO A 69 20.38 4.19 64.57
C PRO A 69 20.17 5.51 63.80
N GLU A 70 20.27 6.68 64.45
CA GLU A 70 20.21 7.98 63.77
C GLU A 70 21.37 8.21 62.81
N LYS A 71 22.59 7.81 63.19
CA LYS A 71 23.78 7.97 62.34
C LYS A 71 23.80 6.94 61.21
N LEU A 72 23.31 5.74 61.49
CA LEU A 72 23.14 4.71 60.47
C LEU A 72 22.12 5.16 59.42
N ALA A 73 20.98 5.73 59.84
CA ALA A 73 19.98 6.29 58.94
C ALA A 73 20.57 7.33 57.98
N GLY A 74 21.27 8.33 58.51
CA GLY A 74 21.92 9.36 57.69
C GLY A 74 23.02 8.84 56.75
N TYR A 75 23.60 7.67 57.04
CA TYR A 75 24.55 7.02 56.15
C TYR A 75 23.85 6.36 54.95
N TYR A 76 22.70 5.72 55.17
CA TYR A 76 21.86 5.18 54.09
C TYR A 76 21.30 6.29 53.21
N ASP A 77 20.85 7.41 53.78
CA ASP A 77 20.36 8.56 53.01
C ASP A 77 21.44 9.15 52.09
N LEU A 78 22.69 9.16 52.56
CA LEU A 78 23.83 9.64 51.77
C LEU A 78 24.15 8.71 50.59
N ILE A 79 24.06 7.39 50.78
CA ILE A 79 24.21 6.42 49.69
C ILE A 79 23.06 6.58 48.69
N GLY A 80 21.82 6.73 49.17
CA GLY A 80 20.65 7.01 48.33
C GLY A 80 20.82 8.27 47.50
N ALA A 81 21.34 9.35 48.10
CA ALA A 81 21.64 10.60 47.40
C ALA A 81 22.72 10.45 46.32
N LEU A 82 23.75 9.63 46.58
CA LEU A 82 24.79 9.34 45.59
C LEU A 82 24.23 8.55 44.40
N TYR A 83 23.39 7.54 44.64
CA TYR A 83 22.70 6.83 43.56
C TYR A 83 21.78 7.76 42.75
N ALA A 84 20.98 8.58 43.42
CA ALA A 84 20.07 9.53 42.75
C ALA A 84 20.83 10.58 41.91
N GLN A 85 22.00 11.04 42.38
CA GLN A 85 22.86 11.97 41.64
C GLN A 85 23.37 11.38 40.31
N HIS A 86 23.47 10.06 40.22
CA HIS A 86 23.92 9.32 39.03
C HIS A 86 22.75 8.67 38.28
N GLU A 87 21.51 9.11 38.54
CA GLU A 87 20.29 8.67 37.85
C GLU A 87 19.97 7.18 38.02
N VAL A 88 20.47 6.57 39.10
CA VAL A 88 20.21 5.16 39.46
C VAL A 88 19.10 5.10 40.50
N TYR A 89 17.88 5.33 40.07
CA TYR A 89 16.78 5.62 40.97
C TYR A 89 16.25 4.41 41.74
N ASP A 90 16.32 3.20 41.20
CA ASP A 90 15.87 1.97 41.90
C ASP A 90 16.68 1.73 43.17
N ASN A 91 18.01 1.81 43.07
CA ASN A 91 18.89 1.73 44.22
C ASN A 91 18.67 2.92 45.15
N ALA A 92 18.53 4.14 44.63
CA ALA A 92 18.25 5.31 45.46
C ALA A 92 16.99 5.11 46.33
N GLU A 93 15.90 4.58 45.75
CA GLU A 93 14.67 4.27 46.48
C GLU A 93 14.93 3.24 47.59
N GLU A 94 15.65 2.15 47.32
CA GLU A 94 15.97 1.12 48.33
C GLU A 94 16.70 1.72 49.54
N PHE A 95 17.74 2.51 49.27
CA PHE A 95 18.57 3.12 50.31
C PHE A 95 17.80 4.19 51.10
N TYR A 96 17.00 5.03 50.44
CA TYR A 96 16.15 6.01 51.13
C TYR A 96 15.04 5.34 51.95
N LEU A 97 14.41 4.27 51.45
CA LEU A 97 13.43 3.48 52.22
C LEU A 97 14.05 2.93 53.50
N ARG A 98 15.28 2.42 53.41
CA ARG A 98 16.01 1.90 54.56
C ARG A 98 16.37 3.00 55.55
N GLY A 99 16.84 4.16 55.07
CA GLY A 99 17.13 5.34 55.89
C GLY A 99 15.90 5.83 56.66
N VAL A 100 14.76 5.98 55.99
CA VAL A 100 13.48 6.35 56.61
C VAL A 100 13.05 5.36 57.69
N GLN A 101 13.15 4.05 57.45
CA GLN A 101 12.83 3.02 58.46
C GLN A 101 13.70 3.14 59.72
N LEU A 102 14.99 3.44 59.55
CA LEU A 102 15.92 3.62 60.66
C LEU A 102 15.65 4.91 61.44
N HIS A 103 15.25 5.99 60.77
CA HIS A 103 14.78 7.22 61.43
C HIS A 103 13.55 6.98 62.31
N HIS A 104 12.60 6.17 61.83
CA HIS A 104 11.46 5.73 62.66
C HIS A 104 11.89 4.91 63.87
N ALA A 105 12.77 3.92 63.67
CA ALA A 105 13.28 3.07 64.74
C ALA A 105 14.08 3.86 65.79
N ALA A 106 14.72 4.95 65.39
CA ALA A 106 15.47 5.86 66.26
C ALA A 106 14.59 6.85 67.04
N ASN A 107 13.27 6.88 66.81
CA ASN A 107 12.36 7.93 67.31
C ASN A 107 12.75 9.36 66.86
N SER A 108 13.53 9.48 65.78
CA SER A 108 14.02 10.76 65.24
C SER A 108 13.05 11.39 64.22
N TYR A 109 11.79 10.94 64.20
CA TYR A 109 10.83 11.24 63.14
C TYR A 109 10.59 12.75 62.89
N TRP A 110 10.59 13.56 63.96
CA TRP A 110 10.38 15.00 63.88
C TRP A 110 11.71 15.76 63.81
N GLN A 111 12.53 15.43 62.82
CA GLN A 111 13.77 16.14 62.51
C GLN A 111 13.81 16.52 61.02
N THR A 112 14.49 17.61 60.69
CA THR A 112 14.63 18.08 59.30
C THR A 112 15.30 17.04 58.41
N VAL A 113 16.29 16.32 58.94
CA VAL A 113 16.98 15.21 58.24
C VAL A 113 16.03 14.08 57.84
N THR A 114 14.98 13.82 58.62
CA THR A 114 13.97 12.81 58.25
C THR A 114 13.02 13.32 57.17
N ALA A 115 12.66 14.61 57.18
CA ALA A 115 11.91 15.22 56.07
C ALA A 115 12.71 15.15 54.76
N ASP A 116 14.01 15.37 54.86
CA ASP A 116 14.96 15.34 53.77
C ASP A 116 15.13 13.94 53.16
N ALA A 117 15.20 12.90 53.99
CA ALA A 117 15.17 11.49 53.56
C ALA A 117 13.86 11.15 52.82
N TYR A 118 12.71 11.59 53.35
CA TYR A 118 11.42 11.44 52.66
C TYR A 118 11.34 12.21 51.34
N SER A 119 11.96 13.41 51.27
CA SER A 119 12.05 14.19 50.04
C SER A 119 12.85 13.43 48.98
N GLY A 120 14.02 12.91 49.34
CA GLY A 120 14.86 12.12 48.43
C GLY A 120 14.20 10.81 47.98
N LEU A 121 13.42 10.17 48.86
CA LEU A 121 12.56 9.04 48.49
C LEU A 121 11.49 9.44 47.47
N GLY A 122 10.85 10.60 47.68
CA GLY A 122 9.90 11.18 46.74
C GLY A 122 10.53 11.44 45.38
N ASP A 123 11.73 12.05 45.35
CA ASP A 123 12.47 12.35 44.13
C ASP A 123 12.81 11.06 43.37
N ALA A 124 13.36 10.05 44.06
CA ALA A 124 13.68 8.76 43.45
C ALA A 124 12.46 8.09 42.82
N ARG A 125 11.30 8.13 43.49
CA ARG A 125 10.04 7.58 42.96
C ARG A 125 9.48 8.39 41.81
N TYR A 126 9.56 9.73 41.88
CA TYR A 126 9.10 10.62 40.82
C TYR A 126 9.84 10.33 39.50
N TYR A 127 11.17 10.19 39.55
CA TYR A 127 11.98 9.90 38.36
C TYR A 127 11.83 8.47 37.82
N GLN A 128 11.26 7.55 38.60
CA GLN A 128 10.82 6.23 38.13
C GLN A 128 9.36 6.22 37.61
N ALA A 129 8.74 7.40 37.44
CA ALA A 129 7.32 7.57 37.09
C ALA A 129 6.33 6.96 38.12
N LYS A 130 6.77 6.71 39.36
CA LYS A 130 5.93 6.23 40.48
C LYS A 130 5.30 7.43 41.21
N TYR A 131 4.42 8.18 40.53
CA TYR A 131 3.91 9.47 41.02
C TYR A 131 3.07 9.38 42.31
N LEU A 132 2.17 8.40 42.44
CA LEU A 132 1.35 8.24 43.66
C LEU A 132 2.21 7.88 44.89
N PRO A 133 3.14 6.90 44.83
CA PRO A 133 4.10 6.67 45.92
C PRO A 133 5.04 7.86 46.21
N ALA A 134 5.35 8.68 45.21
CA ALA A 134 6.13 9.90 45.41
C ALA A 134 5.33 10.96 46.20
N ILE A 135 4.04 11.14 45.88
CA ILE A 135 3.14 12.03 46.63
C ILE A 135 3.09 11.64 48.10
N GLU A 136 2.94 10.35 48.42
CA GLU A 136 2.94 9.90 49.80
C GLU A 136 4.23 10.30 50.54
N ALA A 137 5.39 10.15 49.89
CA ALA A 137 6.68 10.52 50.47
C ALA A 137 6.78 12.05 50.67
N TYR A 138 6.39 12.85 49.68
CA TYR A 138 6.40 14.31 49.80
C TYR A 138 5.36 14.86 50.78
N GLU A 139 4.20 14.21 50.95
CA GLU A 139 3.23 14.57 51.98
C GLU A 139 3.80 14.33 53.38
N ARG A 140 4.58 13.27 53.59
CA ARG A 140 5.33 13.08 54.84
C ARG A 140 6.40 14.14 55.04
N THR A 141 7.13 14.51 53.99
CA THR A 141 8.07 15.64 54.00
C THR A 141 7.37 16.93 54.42
N LEU A 142 6.21 17.22 53.82
CA LEU A 142 5.41 18.41 54.08
C LEU A 142 4.93 18.45 55.54
N GLN A 143 4.40 17.34 56.07
CA GLN A 143 3.96 17.25 57.46
C GLN A 143 5.08 17.56 58.46
N ILE A 144 6.28 17.05 58.21
CA ILE A 144 7.44 17.29 59.08
C ILE A 144 7.90 18.75 58.96
N ARG A 145 8.00 19.30 57.75
CA ARG A 145 8.44 20.69 57.51
C ARG A 145 7.43 21.72 58.05
N GLU A 146 6.13 21.52 57.86
CA GLU A 146 5.10 22.39 58.44
C GLU A 146 5.20 22.46 59.97
N ARG A 147 5.47 21.33 60.63
CA ARG A 147 5.58 21.27 62.09
C ARG A 147 6.86 21.93 62.61
N LEU A 148 8.00 21.72 61.95
CA LEU A 148 9.31 22.15 62.44
C LEU A 148 9.69 23.57 62.02
N LEU A 149 9.38 23.93 60.78
CA LEU A 149 9.79 25.19 60.14
C LEU A 149 8.63 26.18 60.04
N GLY A 150 7.40 25.68 60.16
CA GLY A 150 6.18 26.46 60.02
C GLY A 150 5.64 26.48 58.59
N LYS A 151 4.38 26.91 58.47
CA LYS A 151 3.66 26.95 57.18
C LYS A 151 4.16 28.02 56.21
N GLN A 152 4.86 29.03 56.72
CA GLN A 152 5.34 30.18 55.95
C GLN A 152 6.83 30.09 55.60
N ASP A 153 7.41 28.88 55.64
CA ASP A 153 8.81 28.64 55.29
C ASP A 153 8.98 28.27 53.81
N LEU A 154 10.09 28.70 53.19
CA LEU A 154 10.35 28.47 51.76
C LEU A 154 10.62 27.00 51.42
N THR A 155 11.16 26.22 52.36
CA THR A 155 11.37 24.78 52.16
C THR A 155 10.05 24.02 52.29
N THR A 156 9.13 24.48 53.16
CA THR A 156 7.73 24.00 53.20
C THR A 156 7.01 24.31 51.88
N ALA A 157 7.17 25.51 51.32
CA ALA A 157 6.61 25.86 50.02
C ALA A 157 7.14 24.96 48.88
N THR A 158 8.40 24.53 48.97
CA THR A 158 9.01 23.63 47.98
C THR A 158 8.34 22.26 48.00
N SER A 159 8.00 21.73 49.18
CA SER A 159 7.22 20.48 49.28
C SER A 159 5.85 20.56 48.61
N TYR A 160 5.14 21.69 48.72
CA TYR A 160 3.90 21.90 47.96
C TYR A 160 4.13 21.85 46.45
N ARG A 161 5.21 22.47 45.96
CA ARG A 161 5.56 22.45 44.53
C ARG A 161 5.89 21.03 44.04
N ASP A 162 6.64 20.26 44.82
CA ASP A 162 7.04 18.91 44.42
C ASP A 162 5.83 17.95 44.41
N ILE A 163 4.90 18.10 45.36
CA ILE A 163 3.58 17.44 45.33
C ILE A 163 2.77 17.87 44.09
N ALA A 164 2.78 19.16 43.76
CA ALA A 164 2.06 19.68 42.60
C ALA A 164 2.56 19.07 41.29
N TRP A 165 3.88 18.96 41.10
CA TRP A 165 4.48 18.31 39.94
C TRP A 165 4.12 16.82 39.84
N CYS A 166 4.02 16.12 40.97
CA CYS A 166 3.55 14.73 40.95
C CYS A 166 2.09 14.61 40.53
N TRP A 167 1.21 15.48 41.04
CA TRP A 167 -0.20 15.51 40.61
C TRP A 167 -0.34 15.88 39.13
N TYR A 168 0.47 16.84 38.66
CA TYR A 168 0.52 17.24 37.27
C TYR A 168 0.92 16.08 36.35
N LYS A 169 1.96 15.32 36.73
CA LYS A 169 2.39 14.12 35.99
C LYS A 169 1.44 12.93 36.12
N ALA A 170 0.62 12.89 37.17
CA ALA A 170 -0.47 11.94 37.34
C ALA A 170 -1.79 12.41 36.67
N ASP A 171 -1.75 13.48 35.88
CA ASP A 171 -2.88 14.07 35.13
C ASP A 171 -4.05 14.59 36.00
N ASP A 172 -3.80 14.86 37.29
CA ASP A 172 -4.75 15.54 38.19
C ASP A 172 -4.39 17.03 38.29
N ASN A 173 -4.68 17.75 37.20
CA ASN A 173 -4.31 19.16 37.04
C ASN A 173 -4.99 20.09 38.06
N ALA A 174 -6.17 19.72 38.57
CA ALA A 174 -6.86 20.46 39.61
C ALA A 174 -6.10 20.43 40.95
N LYS A 175 -5.64 19.24 41.38
CA LYS A 175 -4.81 19.12 42.59
C LYS A 175 -3.43 19.73 42.40
N ALA A 176 -2.84 19.62 41.20
CA ALA A 176 -1.60 20.30 40.87
C ALA A 176 -1.75 21.82 41.06
N ALA A 177 -2.78 22.42 40.46
CA ALA A 177 -3.06 23.83 40.57
C ALA A 177 -3.31 24.27 42.03
N GLN A 178 -4.00 23.47 42.85
CA GLN A 178 -4.18 23.77 44.27
C GLN A 178 -2.84 23.86 45.01
N ASN A 179 -1.94 22.90 44.78
CA ASN A 179 -0.65 22.86 45.46
C ASN A 179 0.31 23.94 44.95
N PHE A 180 0.35 24.21 43.63
CA PHE A 180 1.08 25.35 43.07
C PHE A 180 0.56 26.68 43.63
N GLN A 181 -0.75 26.82 43.80
CA GLN A 181 -1.35 28.03 44.40
C GLN A 181 -0.92 28.22 45.86
N GLN A 182 -0.85 27.16 46.67
CA GLN A 182 -0.33 27.23 48.04
C GLN A 182 1.16 27.63 48.05
N CYS A 183 1.97 27.01 47.19
CA CYS A 183 3.39 27.38 47.04
C CYS A 183 3.56 28.85 46.64
N PHE A 184 2.76 29.33 45.67
CA PHE A 184 2.77 30.72 45.22
C PHE A 184 2.42 31.68 46.35
N GLN A 185 1.36 31.40 47.14
CA GLN A 185 0.95 32.25 48.26
C GLN A 185 2.06 32.42 49.30
N ILE A 186 2.72 31.33 49.68
CA ILE A 186 3.82 31.38 50.65
C ILE A 186 5.01 32.16 50.09
N ARG A 187 5.44 31.86 48.85
CA ARG A 187 6.58 32.55 48.23
C ARG A 187 6.31 34.03 47.97
N ALA A 188 5.10 34.39 47.56
CA ALA A 188 4.72 35.79 47.37
C ALA A 188 4.72 36.58 48.68
N GLN A 189 4.35 35.96 49.80
CA GLN A 189 4.40 36.58 51.13
C GLN A 189 5.83 36.74 51.65
N VAL A 190 6.70 35.75 51.42
CA VAL A 190 8.06 35.72 51.98
C VAL A 190 9.08 36.46 51.11
N LEU A 191 9.05 36.25 49.79
CA LEU A 191 10.02 36.81 48.83
C LEU A 191 9.47 38.03 48.08
N GLY A 192 8.15 38.25 48.12
CA GLY A 192 7.46 39.21 47.28
C GLY A 192 6.88 38.58 46.01
N ALA A 193 5.78 39.14 45.53
CA ALA A 193 5.06 38.66 44.34
C ALA A 193 5.87 38.77 43.04
N GLU A 194 6.79 39.72 42.97
CA GLU A 194 7.62 39.97 41.77
C GLU A 194 8.95 39.19 41.79
N HIS A 195 9.29 38.47 42.86
CA HIS A 195 10.55 37.73 42.90
C HIS A 195 10.60 36.63 41.81
N PRO A 196 11.71 36.42 41.08
CA PRO A 196 11.76 35.46 39.96
C PRO A 196 11.33 34.03 40.32
N SER A 197 11.68 33.56 41.52
CA SER A 197 11.25 32.24 41.98
C SER A 197 9.77 32.15 42.37
N THR A 198 9.10 33.27 42.58
CA THR A 198 7.64 33.38 42.81
C THR A 198 6.93 33.42 41.46
N LEU A 199 7.43 34.21 40.51
CA LEU A 199 6.90 34.29 39.15
C LEU A 199 6.97 32.93 38.43
N ASN A 200 8.01 32.14 38.65
CA ASN A 200 8.11 30.79 38.08
C ASN A 200 6.98 29.87 38.57
N ILE A 201 6.60 29.96 39.85
CA ILE A 201 5.46 29.18 40.38
C ILE A 201 4.14 29.70 39.81
N LEU A 202 4.06 31.01 39.54
CA LEU A 202 2.89 31.58 38.88
C LEU A 202 2.72 31.05 37.45
N SER A 203 3.82 30.88 36.71
CA SER A 203 3.82 30.20 35.41
C SER A 203 3.47 28.71 35.53
N GLU A 204 4.05 27.97 36.49
CA GLU A 204 3.70 26.54 36.72
C GLU A 204 2.22 26.36 37.13
N LEU A 205 1.65 27.32 37.88
CA LEU A 205 0.22 27.36 38.17
C LEU A 205 -0.61 27.63 36.91
N ALA A 206 -0.14 28.50 36.03
CA ALA A 206 -0.78 28.77 34.75
C ALA A 206 -0.76 27.52 33.85
N ASP A 207 0.38 26.80 33.79
CA ASP A 207 0.50 25.50 33.10
C ASP A 207 -0.57 24.53 33.62
N ALA A 208 -0.69 24.34 34.93
CA ALA A 208 -1.71 23.46 35.51
C ALA A 208 -3.15 23.88 35.15
N ARG A 209 -3.45 25.19 35.10
CA ARG A 209 -4.77 25.68 34.67
C ARG A 209 -5.02 25.51 33.17
N TYR A 210 -3.98 25.62 32.35
CA TYR A 210 -4.05 25.37 30.91
C TYR A 210 -4.45 23.91 30.65
N PHE A 211 -3.79 22.94 31.30
CA PHE A 211 -4.11 21.51 31.13
C PHE A 211 -5.42 21.08 31.82
N GLU A 212 -5.95 21.87 32.75
CA GLU A 212 -7.32 21.72 33.27
C GLU A 212 -8.40 22.25 32.29
N GLY A 213 -8.00 22.90 31.18
CA GLY A 213 -8.91 23.53 30.22
C GLY A 213 -9.40 24.93 30.61
N GLN A 214 -8.82 25.54 31.65
CA GLN A 214 -9.17 26.89 32.12
C GLN A 214 -8.30 27.97 31.43
N TYR A 215 -8.40 28.06 30.10
CA TYR A 215 -7.53 28.91 29.27
C TYR A 215 -7.59 30.40 29.64
N ASP A 216 -8.75 30.95 29.96
CA ASP A 216 -8.87 32.36 30.39
C ASP A 216 -8.09 32.64 31.69
N VAL A 217 -8.12 31.70 32.63
CA VAL A 217 -7.40 31.81 33.90
C VAL A 217 -5.90 31.65 33.66
N ALA A 218 -5.50 30.67 32.85
CA ALA A 218 -4.11 30.48 32.46
C ALA A 218 -3.52 31.73 31.80
N LEU A 219 -4.23 32.31 30.81
CA LEU A 219 -3.82 33.54 30.13
C LEU A 219 -3.61 34.71 31.09
N GLN A 220 -4.51 34.89 32.07
CA GLN A 220 -4.36 35.93 33.10
C GLN A 220 -3.14 35.69 33.99
N LEU A 221 -2.85 34.43 34.33
CA LEU A 221 -1.72 34.07 35.19
C LEU A 221 -0.39 34.23 34.45
N TYR A 222 -0.28 33.77 33.20
CA TYR A 222 0.88 34.03 32.35
C TYR A 222 1.11 35.52 32.15
N GLY A 223 0.05 36.30 31.86
CA GLY A 223 0.16 37.76 31.72
C GLY A 223 0.67 38.46 32.99
N LYS A 224 0.29 37.98 34.18
CA LYS A 224 0.84 38.47 35.46
C LYS A 224 2.30 38.09 35.64
N ALA A 225 2.68 36.85 35.29
CA ALA A 225 4.07 36.40 35.35
C ALA A 225 4.96 37.21 34.41
N ARG A 226 4.52 37.38 33.15
CA ARG A 226 5.15 38.23 32.13
C ARG A 226 5.39 39.65 32.63
N ALA A 227 4.36 40.32 33.14
CA ALA A 227 4.47 41.69 33.65
C ALA A 227 5.49 41.81 34.82
N GLY A 228 5.65 40.75 35.61
CA GLY A 228 6.69 40.66 36.64
C GLY A 228 8.10 40.49 36.06
N TYR A 229 8.25 39.68 35.02
CA TYR A 229 9.53 39.47 34.33
C TYR A 229 9.98 40.69 33.52
N GLU A 230 9.06 41.39 32.85
CA GLU A 230 9.34 42.63 32.09
C GLU A 230 10.01 43.72 32.95
N LYS A 231 9.60 43.84 34.23
CA LYS A 231 10.18 44.80 35.18
C LYS A 231 11.64 44.50 35.56
N GLN A 232 12.11 43.29 35.31
CA GLN A 232 13.43 42.78 35.73
C GLN A 232 14.35 42.50 34.52
N SER A 233 14.03 43.13 33.38
CA SER A 233 14.33 42.79 31.97
C SER A 233 15.71 42.23 31.60
N ASP A 234 16.77 42.44 32.38
CA ASP A 234 18.10 41.88 32.07
C ASP A 234 18.32 40.50 32.70
N SER A 235 17.54 40.18 33.74
CA SER A 235 17.77 39.00 34.61
C SER A 235 16.77 37.85 34.43
N CYS A 236 15.77 38.01 33.55
CA CYS A 236 14.69 37.04 33.32
C CYS A 236 14.24 36.97 31.84
N ARG A 237 15.10 37.31 30.86
CA ARG A 237 14.71 37.36 29.44
C ARG A 237 14.21 36.02 28.91
N ALA A 238 14.85 34.92 29.29
CA ALA A 238 14.46 33.57 28.85
C ALA A 238 13.08 33.16 29.41
N GLU A 239 12.80 33.52 30.66
CA GLU A 239 11.54 33.27 31.36
C GLU A 239 10.41 34.15 30.83
N LEU A 240 10.74 35.40 30.46
CA LEU A 240 9.85 36.31 29.74
C LEU A 240 9.48 35.73 28.37
N ALA A 241 10.46 35.30 27.59
CA ALA A 241 10.24 34.69 26.28
C ALA A 241 9.38 33.41 26.39
N LYS A 242 9.66 32.54 27.37
CA LYS A 242 8.83 31.36 27.65
C LYS A 242 7.39 31.74 27.97
N SER A 243 7.18 32.72 28.86
CA SER A 243 5.82 33.16 29.25
C SER A 243 5.05 33.74 28.06
N LEU A 244 5.71 34.50 27.18
CA LEU A 244 5.11 35.01 25.95
C LEU A 244 4.68 33.87 25.00
N ARG A 245 5.54 32.86 24.81
CA ARG A 245 5.17 31.66 24.04
C ARG A 245 3.95 30.96 24.64
N ASP A 246 3.91 30.80 25.95
CA ASP A 246 2.80 30.11 26.64
C ASP A 246 1.48 30.91 26.58
N GLU A 247 1.55 32.25 26.61
CA GLU A 247 0.42 33.12 26.27
C GLU A 247 -0.04 32.88 24.82
N GLY A 248 0.89 32.77 23.87
CA GLY A 248 0.60 32.43 22.47
C GLY A 248 -0.19 31.13 22.33
N LEU A 249 0.33 30.04 22.91
CA LEU A 249 -0.35 28.74 22.91
C LEU A 249 -1.74 28.80 23.54
N THR A 250 -1.89 29.57 24.62
CA THR A 250 -3.19 29.75 25.30
C THR A 250 -4.18 30.55 24.44
N LEU A 251 -3.69 31.55 23.70
CA LEU A 251 -4.51 32.35 22.79
C LEU A 251 -4.99 31.54 21.58
N GLU A 252 -4.21 30.59 21.10
CA GLU A 252 -4.64 29.64 20.05
C GLU A 252 -5.82 28.78 20.50
N GLN A 253 -5.78 28.24 21.72
CA GLN A 253 -6.91 27.49 22.29
C GLN A 253 -8.18 28.35 22.41
N LEU A 254 -8.01 29.66 22.63
CA LEU A 254 -9.09 30.65 22.64
C LEU A 254 -9.46 31.18 21.24
N ARG A 255 -8.86 30.64 20.16
CA ARG A 255 -9.06 31.06 18.76
C ARG A 255 -8.74 32.55 18.48
N ARG A 256 -7.78 33.12 19.21
CA ARG A 256 -7.32 34.52 19.08
C ARG A 256 -5.97 34.58 18.36
N MET A 257 -5.97 34.18 17.09
CA MET A 257 -4.76 33.89 16.30
C MET A 257 -3.86 35.12 16.11
N GLU A 258 -4.42 36.32 15.91
CA GLU A 258 -3.67 37.55 15.69
C GLU A 258 -2.88 37.96 16.93
N GLU A 259 -3.49 37.80 18.12
CA GLU A 259 -2.82 38.07 19.38
C GLU A 259 -1.76 37.01 19.69
N ALA A 260 -2.03 35.73 19.37
CA ALA A 260 -1.06 34.66 19.51
C ALA A 260 0.20 34.92 18.66
N GLU A 261 0.02 35.37 17.42
CA GLU A 261 1.11 35.72 16.52
C GLU A 261 1.99 36.84 17.10
N GLU A 262 1.36 37.89 17.62
CA GLU A 262 2.08 38.99 18.28
C GLU A 262 2.91 38.47 19.45
N LYS A 263 2.36 37.55 20.26
CA LYS A 263 3.07 36.93 21.39
C LYS A 263 4.25 36.08 20.95
N TYR A 264 4.11 35.30 19.88
CA TYR A 264 5.24 34.53 19.37
C TYR A 264 6.36 35.39 18.81
N ARG A 265 6.02 36.46 18.05
CA ARG A 265 7.03 37.40 17.55
C ARG A 265 7.77 38.08 18.70
N GLN A 266 7.05 38.51 19.74
CA GLN A 266 7.65 39.05 20.97
C GLN A 266 8.53 38.01 21.68
N ALA A 267 8.09 36.74 21.78
CA ALA A 267 8.87 35.67 22.40
C ALA A 267 10.20 35.44 21.69
N ILE A 268 10.19 35.37 20.35
CA ILE A 268 11.38 35.18 19.52
C ILE A 268 12.34 36.37 19.66
N GLU A 269 11.84 37.60 19.68
CA GLU A 269 12.65 38.80 19.91
C GLU A 269 13.35 38.76 21.27
N GLN A 270 12.61 38.46 22.34
CA GLN A 270 13.18 38.37 23.69
C GLN A 270 14.20 37.24 23.82
N GLN A 271 13.92 36.08 23.22
CA GLN A 271 14.83 34.93 23.21
C GLN A 271 16.12 35.24 22.43
N SER A 272 16.01 35.91 21.27
CA SER A 272 17.17 36.30 20.45
C SER A 272 18.08 37.33 21.12
N ALA A 273 17.55 38.06 22.12
CA ALA A 273 18.29 39.05 22.90
C ALA A 273 18.95 38.48 24.17
N VAL A 274 18.91 37.16 24.38
CA VAL A 274 19.63 36.46 25.45
C VAL A 274 21.11 36.31 25.05
N GLU A 275 22.05 36.47 25.98
CA GLU A 275 23.50 36.43 25.70
C GLU A 275 23.97 35.05 25.19
N GLU A 276 23.39 33.97 25.74
CA GLU A 276 23.56 32.58 25.28
C GLU A 276 22.17 31.92 25.18
N PRO A 277 21.47 32.08 24.04
CA PRO A 277 20.13 31.53 23.87
C PRO A 277 20.19 30.00 23.76
N ASP A 278 19.27 29.32 24.44
CA ASP A 278 19.05 27.88 24.29
C ASP A 278 18.55 27.59 22.86
N PRO A 279 19.29 26.83 22.03
CA PRO A 279 18.92 26.58 20.64
C PRO A 279 17.58 25.88 20.51
N ALA A 280 17.28 24.93 21.40
CA ALA A 280 16.04 24.15 21.38
C ALA A 280 14.81 25.02 21.70
N ARG A 281 14.96 25.98 22.63
CA ARG A 281 13.89 26.95 22.91
C ARG A 281 13.68 27.91 21.75
N THR A 282 14.76 28.36 21.13
CA THR A 282 14.71 29.33 20.03
C THR A 282 14.05 28.72 18.80
N SER A 283 14.48 27.53 18.39
CA SER A 283 13.85 26.78 17.29
C SER A 283 12.39 26.43 17.62
N GLY A 284 12.10 26.01 18.86
CA GLY A 284 10.75 25.69 19.30
C GLY A 284 9.77 26.87 19.24
N MET A 285 10.20 28.09 19.59
CA MET A 285 9.37 29.29 19.48
C MET A 285 9.12 29.70 18.02
N MET A 286 10.16 29.62 17.17
CA MET A 286 10.01 29.85 15.72
C MET A 286 9.06 28.84 15.09
N ARG A 287 9.12 27.58 15.54
CA ARG A 287 8.20 26.52 15.12
C ARG A 287 6.75 26.83 15.52
N CYS A 288 6.48 27.26 16.75
CA CYS A 288 5.12 27.63 17.16
C CYS A 288 4.54 28.78 16.30
N LEU A 289 5.37 29.76 15.95
CA LEU A 289 4.96 30.80 15.01
C LEU A 289 4.68 30.25 13.60
N ALA A 290 5.53 29.33 13.12
CA ALA A 290 5.32 28.68 11.82
C ALA A 290 4.02 27.85 11.82
N ASP A 291 3.79 27.03 12.84
CA ASP A 291 2.58 26.23 13.03
C ASP A 291 1.31 27.13 13.00
N LEU A 292 1.32 28.26 13.71
CA LEU A 292 0.23 29.24 13.68
C LEU A 292 0.01 29.87 12.28
N LEU A 293 1.10 30.12 11.54
CA LEU A 293 1.02 30.68 10.20
C LEU A 293 0.48 29.65 9.20
N GLU A 294 0.73 28.35 9.39
CA GLU A 294 0.07 27.26 8.64
C GLU A 294 -1.44 27.27 8.89
N ASP A 295 -1.87 27.37 10.16
CA ASP A 295 -3.29 27.44 10.53
C ASP A 295 -4.00 28.67 9.93
N LYS A 296 -3.27 29.76 9.72
CA LYS A 296 -3.74 30.96 9.03
C LYS A 296 -3.63 30.88 7.50
N LEU A 297 -3.20 29.73 6.96
CA LEU A 297 -2.98 29.47 5.52
C LEU A 297 -1.92 30.39 4.89
N GLN A 298 -0.96 30.87 5.69
CA GLN A 298 0.13 31.76 5.29
C GLN A 298 1.43 30.96 5.03
N PHE A 299 1.34 29.94 4.18
CA PHE A 299 2.37 28.93 3.95
C PHE A 299 3.76 29.49 3.59
N ALA A 300 3.81 30.53 2.75
CA ALA A 300 5.07 31.13 2.33
C ALA A 300 5.81 31.88 3.45
N GLU A 301 5.08 32.38 4.46
CA GLU A 301 5.70 32.98 5.64
C GLU A 301 6.08 31.91 6.67
N SER A 302 5.22 30.92 6.88
CA SER A 302 5.51 29.75 7.69
C SER A 302 6.81 29.04 7.25
N GLU A 303 6.98 28.79 5.95
CA GLU A 303 8.20 28.18 5.39
C GLU A 303 9.48 28.92 5.83
N LYS A 304 9.44 30.26 5.88
CA LYS A 304 10.60 31.05 6.30
C LYS A 304 10.97 30.76 7.75
N TRP A 305 9.97 30.64 8.62
CA TRP A 305 10.17 30.37 10.04
C TRP A 305 10.59 28.92 10.30
N TYR A 306 10.02 27.94 9.60
CA TYR A 306 10.50 26.56 9.68
C TYR A 306 11.95 26.42 9.18
N ARG A 307 12.33 27.10 8.09
CA ARG A 307 13.73 27.10 7.62
C ARG A 307 14.68 27.72 8.64
N ALA A 308 14.28 28.82 9.29
CA ALA A 308 15.06 29.43 10.36
C ALA A 308 15.20 28.49 11.57
N ALA A 309 14.11 27.87 12.01
CA ALA A 309 14.10 26.90 13.10
C ALA A 309 14.98 25.68 12.80
N LEU A 310 14.87 25.12 11.59
CA LEU A 310 15.67 24.00 11.12
C LEU A 310 17.16 24.35 11.09
N SER A 311 17.50 25.54 10.59
CA SER A 311 18.89 25.99 10.52
C SER A 311 19.54 26.10 11.91
N ILE A 312 18.79 26.54 12.92
CA ILE A 312 19.28 26.56 14.32
C ILE A 312 19.46 25.12 14.82
N ALA A 313 18.47 24.25 14.62
CA ALA A 313 18.52 22.87 15.09
C ALA A 313 19.70 22.09 14.47
N GLU A 314 19.90 22.15 13.15
CA GLU A 314 21.00 21.44 12.47
C GLU A 314 22.38 21.94 12.91
N ASN A 315 22.57 23.27 13.00
CA ASN A 315 23.88 23.85 13.29
C ASN A 315 24.28 23.76 14.77
N GLU A 316 23.32 23.85 15.69
CA GLU A 316 23.59 23.99 17.13
C GLU A 316 23.24 22.74 17.95
N LEU A 317 22.26 21.95 17.53
CA LEU A 317 21.86 20.70 18.20
C LEU A 317 22.38 19.46 17.47
N GLY A 318 22.56 19.55 16.15
CA GLY A 318 23.11 18.50 15.28
C GLY A 318 22.08 17.87 14.34
N ASP A 319 22.59 17.28 13.26
CA ASP A 319 21.79 16.72 12.16
C ASP A 319 20.86 15.58 12.55
N ASP A 320 21.22 14.83 13.60
CA ASP A 320 20.48 13.67 14.09
C ASP A 320 19.65 13.98 15.33
N HIS A 321 19.51 15.25 15.74
CA HIS A 321 18.77 15.62 16.96
C HIS A 321 17.24 15.55 16.77
N ILE A 322 16.48 15.20 17.82
CA ILE A 322 15.01 15.08 17.75
C ILE A 322 14.29 16.40 17.37
N ASP A 323 14.85 17.54 17.76
CA ASP A 323 14.33 18.84 17.34
C ASP A 323 14.59 19.12 15.86
N THR A 324 15.69 18.59 15.30
CA THR A 324 15.96 18.62 13.85
C THR A 324 14.90 17.81 13.12
N ALA A 325 14.59 16.59 13.60
CA ALA A 325 13.48 15.79 13.05
C ALA A 325 12.14 16.51 13.09
N THR A 326 11.86 17.25 14.17
CA THR A 326 10.62 18.01 14.34
C THR A 326 10.56 19.21 13.38
N CYS A 327 11.66 19.94 13.19
CA CYS A 327 11.74 21.04 12.23
C CYS A 327 11.66 20.55 10.78
N LEU A 328 12.29 19.42 10.46
CA LEU A 328 12.18 18.76 9.15
C LEU A 328 10.72 18.40 8.84
N ASN A 329 10.01 17.81 9.80
CA ASN A 329 8.60 17.46 9.66
C ASN A 329 7.72 18.70 9.42
N GLY A 330 7.93 19.78 10.17
CA GLY A 330 7.18 21.03 9.99
C GLY A 330 7.42 21.68 8.63
N LEU A 331 8.69 21.80 8.20
CA LEU A 331 9.03 22.32 6.88
C LEU A 331 8.44 21.48 5.75
N ALA A 332 8.49 20.15 5.90
CA ALA A 332 7.89 19.21 4.96
C ALA A 332 6.37 19.36 4.90
N GLY A 333 5.70 19.61 6.03
CA GLY A 333 4.27 19.95 6.11
C GLY A 333 3.93 21.22 5.34
N SER A 334 4.70 22.28 5.56
CA SER A 334 4.53 23.54 4.81
C SER A 334 4.69 23.35 3.30
N TRP A 335 5.65 22.53 2.87
CA TRP A 335 5.81 22.20 1.44
C TRP A 335 4.69 21.29 0.93
N TYR A 336 4.19 20.37 1.75
CA TYR A 336 3.05 19.52 1.43
C TYR A 336 1.80 20.35 1.13
N GLU A 337 1.45 21.32 1.99
CA GLU A 337 0.29 22.19 1.77
C GLU A 337 0.43 23.05 0.52
N GLN A 338 1.67 23.43 0.16
CA GLN A 338 1.99 24.12 -1.10
C GLN A 338 2.01 23.19 -2.34
N GLY A 339 1.70 21.90 -2.20
CA GLY A 339 1.73 20.90 -3.28
C GLY A 339 3.12 20.41 -3.68
N ARG A 340 4.19 20.85 -2.99
CA ARG A 340 5.60 20.53 -3.28
C ARG A 340 6.00 19.16 -2.73
N TYR A 341 5.23 18.12 -3.09
CA TYR A 341 5.34 16.77 -2.55
C TYR A 341 6.71 16.12 -2.78
N ALA A 342 7.31 16.33 -3.95
CA ALA A 342 8.64 15.78 -4.30
C ALA A 342 9.76 16.38 -3.43
N GLU A 343 9.60 17.62 -2.98
CA GLU A 343 10.55 18.27 -2.09
C GLU A 343 10.29 17.90 -0.62
N ALA A 344 9.02 17.67 -0.24
CA ALA A 344 8.64 17.26 1.12
C ALA A 344 9.09 15.81 1.44
N GLU A 345 9.04 14.90 0.45
CA GLU A 345 9.41 13.49 0.59
C GLU A 345 10.76 13.25 1.30
N PRO A 346 11.89 13.82 0.85
CA PRO A 346 13.19 13.58 1.50
C PRO A 346 13.24 14.12 2.95
N LEU A 347 12.52 15.21 3.25
CA LEU A 347 12.50 15.78 4.60
C LEU A 347 11.70 14.90 5.57
N TYR A 348 10.52 14.42 5.18
CA TYR A 348 9.75 13.48 6.00
C TYR A 348 10.48 12.16 6.18
N ARG A 349 11.15 11.65 5.14
CA ARG A 349 11.98 10.44 5.26
C ARG A 349 13.10 10.62 6.28
N ARG A 350 13.88 11.71 6.19
CA ARG A 350 14.94 12.01 7.15
C ARG A 350 14.39 12.20 8.57
N SER A 351 13.23 12.84 8.72
CA SER A 351 12.56 12.96 10.01
C SER A 351 12.21 11.58 10.61
N LEU A 352 11.67 10.66 9.80
CA LEU A 352 11.38 9.29 10.21
C LEU A 352 12.65 8.53 10.60
N GLU A 353 13.71 8.61 9.80
CA GLU A 353 15.01 7.95 10.06
C GLU A 353 15.62 8.39 11.40
N ILE A 354 15.60 9.70 11.69
CA ILE A 354 16.09 10.23 12.97
C ILE A 354 15.25 9.70 14.15
N ARG A 355 13.92 9.67 14.00
CA ARG A 355 13.02 9.16 15.06
C ARG A 355 13.22 7.67 15.29
N GLU A 356 13.36 6.88 14.25
CA GLU A 356 13.65 5.44 14.38
C GLU A 356 15.00 5.16 15.06
N ALA A 357 15.96 6.08 14.93
CA ALA A 357 17.28 5.95 15.56
C ALA A 357 17.30 6.42 17.03
N GLN A 358 16.43 7.35 17.43
CA GLN A 358 16.49 8.00 18.75
C GLN A 358 15.31 7.73 19.68
N ASP A 359 14.11 7.53 19.13
CA ASP A 359 12.91 7.25 19.91
C ASP A 359 12.82 5.75 20.23
N GLU A 360 12.00 5.39 21.22
CA GLU A 360 11.65 3.98 21.45
C GLU A 360 10.90 3.42 20.22
N PRO A 361 11.13 2.15 19.81
CA PRO A 361 10.60 1.60 18.56
C PRO A 361 9.06 1.67 18.41
N ASP A 362 8.35 1.76 19.53
CA ASP A 362 6.90 1.83 19.68
C ASP A 362 6.37 3.26 19.89
N SER A 363 7.21 4.30 19.76
CA SER A 363 6.81 5.68 20.01
C SER A 363 5.76 6.22 19.02
N LEU A 364 4.78 6.97 19.54
CA LEU A 364 3.76 7.67 18.75
C LEU A 364 4.33 8.72 17.78
N SER A 365 5.55 9.21 18.03
CA SER A 365 6.27 10.11 17.11
C SER A 365 6.62 9.42 15.79
N ILE A 366 6.96 8.12 15.82
CA ILE A 366 7.21 7.29 14.63
C ILE A 366 5.90 7.11 13.86
N ALA A 367 4.78 6.89 14.56
CA ALA A 367 3.46 6.79 13.93
C ALA A 367 3.07 8.06 13.17
N LEU A 368 3.34 9.25 13.74
CA LEU A 368 3.11 10.54 13.08
C LEU A 368 4.01 10.70 11.84
N ALA A 369 5.31 10.44 11.95
CA ALA A 369 6.24 10.54 10.83
C ALA A 369 5.87 9.56 9.69
N CYS A 370 5.45 8.33 10.03
CA CYS A 370 4.91 7.36 9.09
C CYS A 370 3.66 7.90 8.38
N THR A 371 2.72 8.49 9.12
CA THR A 371 1.47 9.07 8.60
C THR A 371 1.76 10.18 7.58
N ASN A 372 2.69 11.09 7.90
CA ASN A 372 3.01 12.22 7.03
C ASN A 372 3.73 11.79 5.75
N LEU A 373 4.71 10.88 5.85
CA LEU A 373 5.38 10.32 4.68
C LEU A 373 4.41 9.52 3.80
N ALA A 374 3.49 8.77 4.41
CA ALA A 374 2.43 8.08 3.69
C ALA A 374 1.50 9.07 2.95
N GLY A 375 1.17 10.19 3.58
CA GLY A 375 0.42 11.28 2.96
C GLY A 375 1.10 11.84 1.70
N VAL A 376 2.42 12.02 1.72
CA VAL A 376 3.19 12.43 0.52
C VAL A 376 3.10 11.38 -0.58
N TYR A 377 3.32 10.10 -0.24
CA TYR A 377 3.20 9.04 -1.24
C TYR A 377 1.78 8.93 -1.80
N PHE A 378 0.76 9.15 -0.98
CA PHE A 378 -0.63 9.19 -1.42
C PHE A 378 -0.87 10.29 -2.47
N GLN A 379 -0.43 11.53 -2.20
CA GLN A 379 -0.58 12.64 -3.14
C GLN A 379 0.21 12.46 -4.44
N GLN A 380 1.33 11.74 -4.38
CA GLN A 380 2.10 11.32 -5.55
C GLN A 380 1.49 10.11 -6.28
N SER A 381 0.29 9.65 -5.90
CA SER A 381 -0.35 8.43 -6.43
C SER A 381 0.45 7.13 -6.23
N ARG A 382 1.44 7.14 -5.32
CA ARG A 382 2.26 5.98 -4.92
C ARG A 382 1.59 5.24 -3.75
N TYR A 383 0.33 4.82 -3.95
CA TYR A 383 -0.53 4.24 -2.92
C TYR A 383 0.06 3.01 -2.23
N GLN A 384 0.91 2.26 -2.94
CA GLN A 384 1.53 1.03 -2.44
C GLN A 384 2.67 1.30 -1.46
N LEU A 385 3.27 2.50 -1.49
CA LEU A 385 4.20 2.95 -0.45
C LEU A 385 3.46 3.61 0.71
N ALA A 386 2.32 4.25 0.45
CA ALA A 386 1.47 4.86 1.48
C ALA A 386 0.81 3.81 2.39
N HIS A 387 0.24 2.75 1.80
CA HIS A 387 -0.47 1.70 2.53
C HIS A 387 0.33 1.12 3.71
N PRO A 388 1.55 0.56 3.52
CA PRO A 388 2.28 -0.07 4.63
C PRO A 388 2.64 0.93 5.74
N LEU A 389 2.90 2.19 5.39
CA LEU A 389 3.19 3.24 6.38
C LEU A 389 1.95 3.63 7.18
N PHE A 390 0.78 3.80 6.55
CA PHE A 390 -0.47 4.03 7.28
C PHE A 390 -0.86 2.85 8.16
N ARG A 391 -0.65 1.61 7.69
CA ARG A 391 -0.88 0.41 8.51
C ARG A 391 0.03 0.39 9.73
N ARG A 392 1.34 0.63 9.55
CA ARG A 392 2.30 0.70 10.66
C ARG A 392 1.92 1.80 11.67
N ALA A 393 1.49 2.96 11.18
CA ALA A 393 1.03 4.03 12.06
C ALA A 393 -0.21 3.63 12.88
N LEU A 394 -1.14 2.88 12.29
CA LEU A 394 -2.31 2.34 12.99
C LEU A 394 -1.91 1.32 14.06
N GLU A 395 -1.02 0.38 13.74
CA GLU A 395 -0.52 -0.65 14.66
C GLU A 395 0.16 -0.01 15.88
N LEU A 396 1.09 0.93 15.64
CA LEU A 396 1.78 1.67 16.70
C LEU A 396 0.81 2.42 17.61
N ARG A 397 -0.24 3.03 17.06
CA ARG A 397 -1.26 3.74 17.84
C ARG A 397 -2.11 2.77 18.65
N GLN A 398 -2.49 1.62 18.09
CA GLN A 398 -3.29 0.60 18.79
C GLN A 398 -2.51 -0.09 19.93
N GLU A 399 -1.20 -0.25 19.79
CA GLU A 399 -0.35 -0.84 20.83
C GLU A 399 -0.15 0.09 22.03
N ASN A 400 -0.19 1.41 21.82
CA ASN A 400 0.20 2.41 22.82
C ASN A 400 -0.94 3.28 23.36
N LEU A 401 -2.12 3.25 22.75
CA LEU A 401 -3.26 4.09 23.12
C LEU A 401 -4.50 3.26 23.49
N PRO A 402 -5.41 3.80 24.31
CA PRO A 402 -6.73 3.19 24.53
C PRO A 402 -7.47 2.97 23.21
N GLU A 403 -8.26 1.88 23.09
CA GLU A 403 -8.98 1.53 21.87
C GLU A 403 -9.92 2.62 21.33
N ASP A 404 -10.36 3.53 22.19
CA ASP A 404 -11.26 4.63 21.88
C ASP A 404 -10.55 5.99 21.70
N ASP A 405 -9.23 6.00 21.49
CA ASP A 405 -8.44 7.20 21.28
C ASP A 405 -8.68 7.84 19.87
N PRO A 406 -8.91 9.16 19.78
CA PRO A 406 -9.10 9.85 18.50
C PRO A 406 -7.96 9.69 17.47
N LEU A 407 -6.71 9.44 17.90
CA LEU A 407 -5.59 9.20 16.99
C LEU A 407 -5.72 7.86 16.27
N ILE A 408 -6.35 6.85 16.89
CA ILE A 408 -6.67 5.59 16.21
C ILE A 408 -7.69 5.86 15.10
N ALA A 409 -8.71 6.69 15.37
CA ALA A 409 -9.71 7.06 14.35
C ALA A 409 -9.10 7.78 13.14
N GLU A 410 -8.10 8.64 13.35
CA GLU A 410 -7.36 9.28 12.25
C GLU A 410 -6.60 8.25 11.40
N ALA A 411 -5.89 7.31 12.03
CA ALA A 411 -5.15 6.28 11.31
C ALA A 411 -6.08 5.34 10.52
N LEU A 412 -7.23 4.98 11.09
CA LEU A 412 -8.29 4.21 10.42
C LEU A 412 -8.82 4.93 9.17
N ASN A 413 -9.13 6.23 9.29
CA ASN A 413 -9.58 7.03 8.15
C ASN A 413 -8.52 7.09 7.05
N ASN A 414 -7.25 7.36 7.39
CA ASN A 414 -6.17 7.46 6.41
C ASN A 414 -5.96 6.14 5.66
N LEU A 415 -5.97 5.01 6.37
CA LEU A 415 -5.90 3.69 5.75
C LEU A 415 -7.12 3.40 4.87
N GLY A 416 -8.33 3.78 5.33
CA GLY A 416 -9.57 3.68 4.57
C GLY A 416 -9.52 4.45 3.25
N VAL A 417 -8.92 5.65 3.23
CA VAL A 417 -8.75 6.47 2.02
C VAL A 417 -7.86 5.77 1.00
N VAL A 418 -6.74 5.17 1.44
CA VAL A 418 -5.87 4.42 0.54
C VAL A 418 -6.57 3.18 -0.01
N LEU A 419 -7.31 2.44 0.82
CA LEU A 419 -8.05 1.25 0.40
C LEU A 419 -9.17 1.57 -0.59
N ARG A 420 -9.96 2.61 -0.33
CA ARG A 420 -10.99 3.10 -1.26
C ARG A 420 -10.38 3.43 -2.62
N THR A 421 -9.27 4.18 -2.62
CA THR A 421 -8.55 4.57 -3.86
C THR A 421 -8.00 3.36 -4.62
N GLN A 422 -7.72 2.24 -3.93
CA GLN A 422 -7.34 0.96 -4.51
C GLN A 422 -8.55 0.07 -4.91
N ARG A 423 -9.79 0.61 -4.88
CA ARG A 423 -11.05 -0.10 -5.17
C ARG A 423 -11.35 -1.27 -4.21
N ARG A 424 -10.73 -1.27 -3.03
CA ARG A 424 -10.97 -2.24 -1.94
C ARG A 424 -12.03 -1.69 -1.00
N VAL A 425 -13.21 -1.41 -1.55
CA VAL A 425 -14.30 -0.70 -0.87
C VAL A 425 -14.84 -1.50 0.32
N GLU A 426 -14.87 -2.82 0.20
CA GLU A 426 -15.31 -3.74 1.26
C GLU A 426 -14.38 -3.71 2.48
N GLU A 427 -13.10 -3.41 2.29
CA GLU A 427 -12.12 -3.25 3.37
C GLU A 427 -12.13 -1.83 3.95
N ALA A 428 -12.45 -0.81 3.15
CA ALA A 428 -12.47 0.58 3.60
C ALA A 428 -13.69 0.93 4.48
N LEU A 429 -14.87 0.39 4.16
CA LEU A 429 -16.12 0.67 4.88
C LEU A 429 -16.03 0.45 6.40
N PRO A 430 -15.62 -0.72 6.92
CA PRO A 430 -15.57 -0.95 8.36
C PRO A 430 -14.58 -0.01 9.09
N LEU A 431 -13.50 0.40 8.42
CA LEU A 431 -12.51 1.32 9.01
C LEU A 431 -13.11 2.72 9.21
N TYR A 432 -13.85 3.22 8.21
CA TYR A 432 -14.53 4.51 8.32
C TYR A 432 -15.65 4.50 9.36
N GLU A 433 -16.43 3.42 9.44
CA GLU A 433 -17.48 3.27 10.46
C GLU A 433 -16.89 3.25 11.87
N GLN A 434 -15.79 2.52 12.07
CA GLN A 434 -15.08 2.49 13.35
C GLN A 434 -14.50 3.86 13.71
N ALA A 435 -13.87 4.56 12.76
CA ALA A 435 -13.32 5.89 12.97
C ALA A 435 -14.41 6.91 13.37
N LEU A 436 -15.57 6.87 12.69
CA LEU A 436 -16.70 7.74 13.05
C LEU A 436 -17.22 7.43 14.46
N ALA A 437 -17.36 6.17 14.82
CA ALA A 437 -17.85 5.76 16.14
C ALA A 437 -16.94 6.24 17.28
N ILE A 438 -15.61 6.10 17.11
CA ILE A 438 -14.63 6.60 18.08
C ILE A 438 -14.76 8.12 18.24
N ARG A 439 -14.78 8.86 17.13
CA ARG A 439 -14.88 10.33 17.16
C ARG A 439 -16.20 10.81 17.79
N GLN A 440 -17.32 10.18 17.48
CA GLN A 440 -18.62 10.51 18.09
C GLN A 440 -18.68 10.22 19.60
N ALA A 441 -17.90 9.25 20.08
CA ALA A 441 -17.85 8.92 21.50
C ALA A 441 -16.98 9.89 22.32
N LYS A 442 -15.97 10.52 21.71
CA LYS A 442 -14.96 11.34 22.41
C LYS A 442 -15.02 12.83 22.11
N LEU A 443 -15.52 13.22 20.95
CA LEU A 443 -15.53 14.61 20.48
C LEU A 443 -16.95 15.18 20.53
N ALA A 444 -17.05 16.51 20.50
CA ALA A 444 -18.34 17.18 20.38
C ALA A 444 -18.98 16.87 19.02
N ALA A 445 -20.31 16.88 18.96
CA ALA A 445 -21.03 16.55 17.73
C ALA A 445 -20.76 17.53 16.57
N ASP A 446 -20.31 18.75 16.88
CA ASP A 446 -19.94 19.82 15.96
C ASP A 446 -18.41 19.92 15.74
N ASP A 447 -17.65 18.88 16.08
CA ASP A 447 -16.22 18.84 15.86
C ASP A 447 -15.88 18.59 14.37
N PRO A 448 -14.97 19.37 13.75
CA PRO A 448 -14.53 19.19 12.36
C PRO A 448 -14.02 17.78 12.02
N LEU A 449 -13.43 17.06 12.98
CA LEU A 449 -12.98 15.69 12.76
C LEU A 449 -14.15 14.73 12.57
N VAL A 450 -15.30 14.99 13.21
CA VAL A 450 -16.54 14.23 12.95
C VAL A 450 -17.00 14.49 11.51
N ALA A 451 -16.96 15.75 11.06
CA ALA A 451 -17.31 16.11 9.68
C ALA A 451 -16.43 15.39 8.65
N GLY A 452 -15.12 15.31 8.87
CA GLY A 452 -14.21 14.60 7.95
C GLY A 452 -14.48 13.10 7.84
N SER A 453 -14.89 12.44 8.94
CA SER A 453 -15.33 11.04 8.88
C SER A 453 -16.64 10.87 8.12
N LEU A 454 -17.60 11.79 8.32
CA LEU A 454 -18.87 11.80 7.59
C LEU A 454 -18.63 12.01 6.09
N GLU A 455 -17.74 12.92 5.70
CA GLU A 455 -17.39 13.16 4.30
C GLU A 455 -16.77 11.93 3.64
N ASN A 456 -15.85 11.24 4.33
CA ASN A 456 -15.23 10.02 3.80
C ASN A 456 -16.25 8.90 3.59
N LEU A 457 -17.19 8.72 4.52
CA LEU A 457 -18.31 7.81 4.36
C LEU A 457 -19.25 8.24 3.23
N ALA A 458 -19.54 9.53 3.11
CA ALA A 458 -20.39 10.06 2.05
C ALA A 458 -19.83 9.75 0.66
N ASN A 459 -18.53 9.99 0.47
CA ASN A 459 -17.81 9.64 -0.74
C ASN A 459 -17.92 8.13 -1.04
N LEU A 460 -17.69 7.27 -0.04
CA LEU A 460 -17.77 5.82 -0.22
C LEU A 460 -19.20 5.36 -0.58
N GLN A 461 -20.23 5.93 0.06
CA GLN A 461 -21.62 5.62 -0.24
C GLN A 461 -22.03 6.10 -1.64
N SER A 462 -21.51 7.25 -2.09
CA SER A 462 -21.70 7.75 -3.46
C SER A 462 -21.09 6.79 -4.50
N GLU A 463 -19.87 6.29 -4.25
CA GLU A 463 -19.22 5.29 -5.12
C GLU A 463 -19.99 3.96 -5.19
N LEU A 464 -20.72 3.60 -4.14
CA LEU A 464 -21.62 2.44 -4.09
C LEU A 464 -23.00 2.70 -4.74
N GLY A 465 -23.26 3.93 -5.20
CA GLY A 465 -24.55 4.34 -5.77
C GLY A 465 -25.65 4.63 -4.74
N HIS A 466 -25.31 4.68 -3.44
CA HIS A 466 -26.24 5.01 -2.36
C HIS A 466 -26.36 6.53 -2.17
N ASN A 467 -26.84 7.23 -3.19
CA ASN A 467 -26.85 8.70 -3.27
C ASN A 467 -27.58 9.39 -2.10
N ASP A 468 -28.69 8.82 -1.62
CA ASP A 468 -29.46 9.40 -0.50
C ASP A 468 -28.68 9.36 0.82
N ALA A 469 -27.91 8.29 1.06
CA ALA A 469 -27.07 8.16 2.24
C ALA A 469 -25.88 9.12 2.15
N ALA A 470 -25.26 9.23 0.97
CA ALA A 470 -24.17 10.18 0.71
C ALA A 470 -24.62 11.63 0.96
N GLU A 471 -25.78 12.02 0.44
CA GLU A 471 -26.32 13.37 0.62
C GLU A 471 -26.50 13.72 2.10
N LYS A 472 -27.08 12.81 2.88
CA LYS A 472 -27.27 13.01 4.32
C LYS A 472 -25.95 13.30 5.02
N TYR A 473 -24.90 12.54 4.71
CA TYR A 473 -23.60 12.72 5.34
C TYR A 473 -22.90 14.00 4.88
N PHE A 474 -22.91 14.33 3.59
CA PHE A 474 -22.32 15.59 3.11
C PHE A 474 -23.02 16.82 3.69
N VAL A 475 -24.35 16.83 3.77
CA VAL A 475 -25.10 17.96 4.34
C VAL A 475 -24.77 18.13 5.83
N GLN A 476 -24.62 17.03 6.57
CA GLN A 476 -24.19 17.07 7.98
C GLN A 476 -22.76 17.60 8.11
N ALA A 477 -21.82 17.10 7.30
CA ALA A 477 -20.44 17.57 7.30
C ALA A 477 -20.34 19.06 6.96
N LEU A 478 -21.05 19.52 5.93
CA LEU A 478 -21.09 20.93 5.52
C LEU A 478 -21.60 21.85 6.63
N ALA A 479 -22.64 21.43 7.36
CA ALA A 479 -23.18 22.20 8.48
C ALA A 479 -22.15 22.34 9.61
N ILE A 480 -21.43 21.26 9.93
CA ILE A 480 -20.37 21.26 10.94
C ILE A 480 -19.21 22.17 10.49
N TYR A 481 -18.72 22.03 9.26
CA TYR A 481 -17.62 22.86 8.76
C TYR A 481 -17.95 24.36 8.75
N ARG A 482 -19.18 24.72 8.36
CA ARG A 482 -19.65 26.13 8.42
C ARG A 482 -19.69 26.66 9.84
N GLN A 483 -20.16 25.85 10.79
CA GLN A 483 -20.22 26.25 12.19
C GLN A 483 -18.82 26.41 12.80
N ALA A 484 -17.89 25.51 12.47
CA ALA A 484 -16.57 25.49 13.07
C ALA A 484 -15.59 26.52 12.46
N HIS A 485 -15.64 26.73 11.14
CA HIS A 485 -14.64 27.53 10.43
C HIS A 485 -15.21 28.76 9.71
N GLY A 486 -16.54 28.87 9.61
CA GLY A 486 -17.21 29.92 8.82
C GLY A 486 -17.34 29.56 7.33
N GLU A 487 -18.03 30.42 6.58
CA GLU A 487 -18.45 30.15 5.19
C GLU A 487 -17.31 30.15 4.15
N THR A 488 -16.16 30.74 4.47
CA THR A 488 -15.06 30.94 3.51
C THR A 488 -13.90 29.98 3.74
N HIS A 489 -14.06 28.93 4.56
CA HIS A 489 -12.98 27.98 4.83
C HIS A 489 -12.77 27.00 3.67
N PRO A 490 -11.53 26.54 3.40
CA PRO A 490 -11.25 25.52 2.38
C PRO A 490 -12.03 24.21 2.56
N ASP A 491 -12.34 23.80 3.79
CA ASP A 491 -13.14 22.58 4.05
C ASP A 491 -14.60 22.74 3.59
N VAL A 492 -15.16 23.94 3.74
CA VAL A 492 -16.50 24.26 3.20
C VAL A 492 -16.45 24.18 1.67
N ALA A 493 -15.42 24.73 1.04
CA ALA A 493 -15.23 24.66 -0.40
C ALA A 493 -15.07 23.21 -0.89
N GLY A 494 -14.28 22.39 -0.19
CA GLY A 494 -14.10 20.96 -0.51
C GLY A 494 -15.42 20.19 -0.43
N CYS A 495 -16.17 20.38 0.66
CA CYS A 495 -17.47 19.73 0.84
C CYS A 495 -18.50 20.18 -0.22
N LEU A 496 -18.51 21.46 -0.61
CA LEU A 496 -19.34 21.98 -1.70
C LEU A 496 -18.99 21.36 -3.06
N ALA A 497 -17.71 21.13 -3.35
CA ALA A 497 -17.29 20.45 -4.57
C ALA A 497 -17.80 19.00 -4.62
N ARG A 498 -17.69 18.26 -3.51
CA ARG A 498 -18.23 16.89 -3.41
C ARG A 498 -19.75 16.84 -3.54
N LEU A 499 -20.45 17.83 -2.99
CA LEU A 499 -21.89 17.97 -3.20
C LEU A 499 -22.24 18.30 -4.65
N ALA A 500 -21.40 19.06 -5.36
CA ALA A 500 -21.60 19.31 -6.80
C ALA A 500 -21.59 18.00 -7.60
N ASP A 501 -20.59 17.14 -7.36
CA ASP A 501 -20.49 15.82 -8.00
C ASP A 501 -21.74 14.97 -7.72
N LEU A 502 -22.20 14.94 -6.46
CA LEU A 502 -23.39 14.20 -6.07
C LEU A 502 -24.66 14.73 -6.75
N ARG A 503 -24.83 16.07 -6.80
CA ARG A 503 -25.98 16.71 -7.48
C ARG A 503 -26.00 16.39 -8.96
N TYR A 504 -24.82 16.35 -9.60
CA TYR A 504 -24.72 15.91 -10.98
C TYR A 504 -25.19 14.46 -11.15
N ASN A 505 -24.72 13.54 -10.29
CA ASN A 505 -25.13 12.12 -10.31
C ASN A 505 -26.63 11.93 -10.04
N GLN A 506 -27.28 12.88 -9.38
CA GLN A 506 -28.73 12.92 -9.18
C GLN A 506 -29.51 13.55 -10.35
N GLY A 507 -28.83 13.94 -11.44
CA GLY A 507 -29.42 14.56 -12.62
C GLY A 507 -29.72 16.06 -12.45
N GLN A 508 -28.98 16.76 -11.58
CA GLN A 508 -29.16 18.18 -11.28
C GLN A 508 -27.93 19.02 -11.69
N PRO A 509 -27.60 19.10 -13.00
CA PRO A 509 -26.35 19.71 -13.48
C PRO A 509 -26.23 21.22 -13.23
N ILE A 510 -27.35 21.94 -13.20
CA ILE A 510 -27.36 23.38 -12.94
C ILE A 510 -26.96 23.68 -11.48
N GLU A 511 -27.45 22.88 -10.54
CA GLU A 511 -27.09 23.03 -9.12
C GLU A 511 -25.63 22.61 -8.89
N ALA A 512 -25.19 21.53 -9.54
CA ALA A 512 -23.80 21.09 -9.52
C ALA A 512 -22.83 22.19 -9.96
N GLU A 513 -23.06 22.81 -11.13
CA GLU A 513 -22.20 23.90 -11.60
C GLU A 513 -22.21 25.10 -10.63
N ALA A 514 -23.37 25.43 -10.04
CA ALA A 514 -23.48 26.54 -9.09
C ALA A 514 -22.66 26.27 -7.81
N LEU A 515 -22.70 25.05 -7.29
CA LEU A 515 -21.91 24.63 -6.12
C LEU A 515 -20.41 24.59 -6.44
N SER A 516 -20.03 24.07 -7.60
CA SER A 516 -18.63 24.07 -8.07
C SER A 516 -18.07 25.50 -8.21
N LYS A 517 -18.85 26.45 -8.75
CA LYS A 517 -18.47 27.88 -8.80
C LYS A 517 -18.30 28.50 -7.42
N GLN A 518 -19.18 28.16 -6.47
CA GLN A 518 -19.06 28.64 -5.08
C GLN A 518 -17.78 28.11 -4.42
N SER A 519 -17.51 26.81 -4.57
CA SER A 519 -16.28 26.17 -4.09
C SER A 519 -15.04 26.85 -4.66
N LEU A 520 -14.96 27.01 -5.99
CA LEU A 520 -13.84 27.68 -6.65
C LEU A 520 -13.64 29.12 -6.13
N THR A 521 -14.73 29.88 -5.94
CA THR A 521 -14.67 31.26 -5.42
C THR A 521 -14.07 31.30 -4.01
N ILE A 522 -14.46 30.37 -3.13
CA ILE A 522 -13.93 30.29 -1.77
C ILE A 522 -12.44 29.93 -1.79
N PHE A 523 -12.04 28.95 -2.60
CA PHE A 523 -10.62 28.60 -2.74
C PHE A 523 -9.79 29.77 -3.30
N GLU A 524 -10.28 30.49 -4.31
CA GLU A 524 -9.58 31.65 -4.89
C GLU A 524 -9.39 32.78 -3.87
N GLN A 525 -10.40 33.05 -3.04
CA GLN A 525 -10.33 34.06 -1.99
C GLN A 525 -9.35 33.70 -0.87
N THR A 526 -9.24 32.40 -0.56
CA THR A 526 -8.53 31.94 0.64
C THR A 526 -7.08 31.54 0.35
N LEU A 527 -6.84 30.80 -0.73
CA LEU A 527 -5.53 30.24 -1.08
C LEU A 527 -4.77 31.09 -2.12
N GLY A 528 -5.47 32.01 -2.80
CA GLY A 528 -4.94 32.83 -3.88
C GLY A 528 -5.00 32.15 -5.25
N GLN A 529 -4.90 32.97 -6.31
CA GLN A 529 -5.22 32.61 -7.71
C GLN A 529 -4.30 31.57 -8.36
N ALA A 530 -3.14 31.25 -7.78
CA ALA A 530 -2.14 30.35 -8.36
C ALA A 530 -1.94 29.05 -7.55
N HIS A 531 -2.80 28.81 -6.55
CA HIS A 531 -2.65 27.66 -5.67
C HIS A 531 -2.92 26.33 -6.42
N PRO A 532 -2.11 25.26 -6.25
CA PRO A 532 -2.30 23.98 -6.93
C PRO A 532 -3.71 23.40 -6.80
N ARG A 533 -4.32 23.53 -5.61
CA ARG A 533 -5.69 23.03 -5.31
C ARG A 533 -6.77 23.62 -6.24
N LEU A 534 -6.54 24.80 -6.84
CA LEU A 534 -7.47 25.38 -7.81
C LEU A 534 -7.51 24.61 -9.14
N ALA A 535 -6.46 23.87 -9.50
CA ALA A 535 -6.43 23.13 -10.77
C ALA A 535 -7.55 22.08 -10.83
N SER A 536 -7.76 21.32 -9.75
CA SER A 536 -8.85 20.33 -9.66
C SER A 536 -10.23 21.01 -9.63
N SER A 537 -10.42 22.10 -8.87
CA SER A 537 -11.70 22.83 -8.85
C SER A 537 -12.05 23.45 -10.21
N LEU A 538 -11.05 23.93 -10.95
CA LEU A 538 -11.22 24.42 -12.33
C LEU A 538 -11.57 23.27 -13.28
N TYR A 539 -10.96 22.10 -13.11
CA TYR A 539 -11.32 20.90 -13.86
C TYR A 539 -12.79 20.51 -13.63
N ASP A 540 -13.24 20.42 -12.37
CA ASP A 540 -14.63 20.06 -12.03
C ASP A 540 -15.61 21.03 -12.69
N LEU A 541 -15.34 22.34 -12.59
CA LEU A 541 -16.15 23.37 -13.23
C LEU A 541 -16.17 23.24 -14.75
N ALA A 542 -15.01 23.03 -15.38
CA ALA A 542 -14.90 22.87 -16.83
C ALA A 542 -15.63 21.63 -17.33
N TRP A 543 -15.62 20.56 -16.52
CA TRP A 543 -16.35 19.34 -16.81
C TRP A 543 -17.85 19.59 -16.88
N PHE A 544 -18.44 20.26 -15.87
CA PHE A 544 -19.85 20.66 -15.90
C PHE A 544 -20.18 21.61 -17.06
N GLN A 545 -19.24 22.49 -17.44
CA GLN A 545 -19.41 23.37 -18.60
C GLN A 545 -19.44 22.59 -19.92
N LEU A 546 -18.56 21.59 -20.09
CA LEU A 546 -18.52 20.76 -21.28
C LEU A 546 -19.78 19.90 -21.42
N GLU A 547 -20.24 19.27 -20.34
CA GLU A 547 -21.50 18.51 -20.30
C GLU A 547 -22.73 19.39 -20.56
N GLY A 548 -22.62 20.69 -20.26
CA GLY A 548 -23.62 21.70 -20.62
C GLY A 548 -23.48 22.26 -22.03
N ASP A 549 -22.80 21.57 -22.94
CA ASP A 549 -22.54 21.96 -24.34
C ASP A 549 -21.79 23.31 -24.52
N ARG A 550 -21.04 23.76 -23.50
CA ARG A 550 -20.28 25.04 -23.52
C ARG A 550 -18.78 24.79 -23.61
N ALA A 551 -18.35 24.07 -24.64
CA ALA A 551 -16.95 23.69 -24.84
C ALA A 551 -15.96 24.89 -24.88
N SER A 552 -16.39 26.06 -25.38
CA SER A 552 -15.53 27.26 -25.37
C SER A 552 -15.30 27.86 -23.98
N GLU A 553 -16.31 27.82 -23.10
CA GLU A 553 -16.15 28.24 -21.70
C GLU A 553 -15.28 27.23 -20.94
N ALA A 554 -15.54 25.93 -21.15
CA ALA A 554 -14.75 24.84 -20.58
C ALA A 554 -13.27 24.96 -20.96
N LEU A 555 -12.98 25.21 -22.24
CA LEU A 555 -11.61 25.40 -22.72
C LEU A 555 -10.91 26.57 -22.02
N ALA A 556 -11.57 27.73 -21.89
CA ALA A 556 -11.01 28.87 -21.18
C ALA A 556 -10.75 28.59 -19.69
N THR A 557 -11.63 27.82 -19.05
CA THR A 557 -11.44 27.36 -17.66
C THR A 557 -10.26 26.39 -17.55
N LEU A 558 -10.10 25.46 -18.50
CA LEU A 558 -9.00 24.48 -18.52
C LEU A 558 -7.66 25.11 -18.87
N ASP A 559 -7.62 26.16 -19.69
CA ASP A 559 -6.38 26.90 -19.95
C ASP A 559 -5.82 27.52 -18.67
N ARG A 560 -6.70 28.05 -17.79
CA ARG A 560 -6.28 28.49 -16.45
C ARG A 560 -5.74 27.33 -15.61
N ALA A 561 -6.40 26.18 -15.64
CA ALA A 561 -5.94 25.00 -14.91
C ALA A 561 -4.56 24.51 -15.39
N VAL A 562 -4.32 24.50 -16.71
CA VAL A 562 -3.04 24.15 -17.31
C VAL A 562 -1.94 25.16 -16.95
N ASP A 563 -2.26 26.46 -16.91
CA ASP A 563 -1.30 27.47 -16.48
C ASP A 563 -0.87 27.28 -15.02
N ILE A 564 -1.79 26.87 -14.14
CA ILE A 564 -1.47 26.49 -12.75
C ILE A 564 -0.59 25.23 -12.73
N THR A 565 -0.98 24.18 -13.47
CA THR A 565 -0.21 22.93 -13.59
C THR A 565 1.22 23.15 -14.09
N ARG A 566 1.47 24.20 -14.89
CA ARG A 566 2.82 24.56 -15.36
C ARG A 566 3.64 25.36 -14.35
N GLN A 567 2.98 26.09 -13.45
CA GLN A 567 3.62 27.01 -12.50
C GLN A 567 3.79 26.39 -11.11
N ALA A 568 2.97 25.40 -10.77
CA ALA A 568 2.93 24.79 -9.46
C ALA A 568 2.88 23.26 -9.57
N ALA A 569 3.28 22.58 -8.50
CA ALA A 569 3.30 21.13 -8.44
C ALA A 569 1.86 20.60 -8.25
N VAL A 570 1.24 20.21 -9.37
CA VAL A 570 -0.05 19.51 -9.43
C VAL A 570 0.23 18.01 -9.57
N SER A 571 -0.64 17.15 -9.00
CA SER A 571 -0.44 15.71 -9.14
C SER A 571 -0.49 15.30 -10.62
N ALA A 572 0.30 14.30 -11.00
CA ALA A 572 0.30 13.83 -12.39
C ALA A 572 -1.07 13.27 -12.82
N HIS A 573 -1.86 12.75 -11.87
CA HIS A 573 -3.24 12.33 -12.13
C HIS A 573 -4.15 13.53 -12.46
N ASP A 574 -4.10 14.60 -11.66
CA ASP A 574 -4.88 15.81 -11.94
C ASP A 574 -4.46 16.42 -13.28
N ALA A 575 -3.16 16.54 -13.53
CA ALA A 575 -2.64 16.99 -14.82
C ALA A 575 -3.17 16.13 -15.97
N PHE A 576 -3.15 14.80 -15.83
CA PHE A 576 -3.72 13.87 -16.81
C PHE A 576 -5.20 14.17 -17.10
N THR A 577 -6.02 14.35 -16.06
CA THR A 577 -7.46 14.62 -16.24
C THR A 577 -7.71 15.97 -16.92
N ILE A 578 -6.94 17.00 -16.55
CA ILE A 578 -7.02 18.35 -17.14
C ILE A 578 -6.68 18.31 -18.63
N TYR A 579 -5.53 17.73 -19.00
CA TYR A 579 -5.14 17.65 -20.42
C TYR A 579 -6.09 16.76 -21.22
N SER A 580 -6.59 15.66 -20.65
CA SER A 580 -7.57 14.80 -21.31
C SER A 580 -8.86 15.55 -21.64
N LEU A 581 -9.40 16.31 -20.68
CA LEU A 581 -10.64 17.08 -20.86
C LEU A 581 -10.43 18.28 -21.80
N ARG A 582 -9.25 18.93 -21.74
CA ARG A 582 -8.93 20.03 -22.66
C ARG A 582 -8.80 19.55 -24.09
N GLY A 583 -8.19 18.38 -24.29
CA GLY A 583 -8.15 17.70 -25.59
C GLY A 583 -9.55 17.44 -26.14
N LYS A 584 -10.49 16.95 -25.31
CA LYS A 584 -11.90 16.80 -25.71
C LYS A 584 -12.57 18.13 -26.08
N CYS A 585 -12.30 19.20 -25.34
CA CYS A 585 -12.81 20.53 -25.69
C CYS A 585 -12.29 21.00 -27.05
N HIS A 586 -10.98 20.86 -27.31
CA HIS A 586 -10.39 21.16 -28.61
C HIS A 586 -11.01 20.32 -29.73
N TRP A 587 -11.26 19.03 -29.48
CA TRP A 587 -11.93 18.14 -30.43
C TRP A 587 -13.34 18.64 -30.79
N THR A 588 -14.16 18.95 -29.79
CA THR A 588 -15.53 19.50 -29.96
C THR A 588 -15.53 20.84 -30.71
N LEU A 589 -14.47 21.65 -30.55
CA LEU A 589 -14.29 22.93 -31.23
C LEU A 589 -13.60 22.83 -32.59
N ASP A 590 -13.42 21.61 -33.12
CA ASP A 590 -12.76 21.31 -34.40
C ASP A 590 -11.27 21.72 -34.48
N GLN A 591 -10.61 21.86 -33.32
CA GLN A 591 -9.19 22.20 -33.18
C GLN A 591 -8.32 20.93 -33.10
N ARG A 592 -8.35 20.12 -34.16
CA ARG A 592 -7.77 18.76 -34.19
C ARG A 592 -6.29 18.67 -33.78
N PRO A 593 -5.37 19.54 -34.26
CA PRO A 593 -3.95 19.44 -33.89
C PRO A 593 -3.68 19.67 -32.40
N ASP A 594 -4.45 20.56 -31.78
CA ASP A 594 -4.31 20.87 -30.35
C ASP A 594 -4.95 19.76 -29.51
N ALA A 595 -6.09 19.22 -29.94
CA ALA A 595 -6.73 18.05 -29.33
C ALA A 595 -5.77 16.85 -29.25
N VAL A 596 -5.13 16.50 -30.37
CA VAL A 596 -4.18 15.38 -30.43
C VAL A 596 -2.96 15.64 -29.54
N ARG A 597 -2.43 16.87 -29.53
CA ARG A 597 -1.27 17.23 -28.69
C ARG A 597 -1.57 17.06 -27.20
N ASP A 598 -2.74 17.52 -26.77
CA ASP A 598 -3.16 17.38 -25.37
C ASP A 598 -3.37 15.92 -24.98
N LEU A 599 -3.99 15.13 -25.86
CA LEU A 599 -4.22 13.72 -25.62
C LEU A 599 -2.90 12.91 -25.59
N GLN A 600 -1.93 13.25 -26.43
CA GLN A 600 -0.57 12.69 -26.37
C GLN A 600 0.10 13.01 -25.03
N HIS A 601 0.00 14.25 -24.56
CA HIS A 601 0.59 14.62 -23.28
C HIS A 601 -0.10 13.91 -22.10
N ALA A 602 -1.42 13.72 -22.16
CA ALA A 602 -2.14 12.89 -21.21
C ALA A 602 -1.65 11.43 -21.24
N MET A 603 -1.46 10.84 -22.43
CA MET A 603 -0.88 9.49 -22.57
C MET A 603 0.53 9.39 -21.96
N GLU A 604 1.38 10.41 -22.12
CA GLU A 604 2.71 10.47 -21.51
C GLU A 604 2.63 10.51 -19.98
N LEU A 605 1.73 11.31 -19.41
CA LEU A 605 1.49 11.36 -17.97
C LEU A 605 0.99 10.00 -17.43
N ALA A 606 0.09 9.33 -18.17
CA ALA A 606 -0.38 8.00 -17.81
C ALA A 606 0.75 6.95 -17.80
N GLU A 607 1.65 6.99 -18.78
CA GLU A 607 2.83 6.11 -18.83
C GLU A 607 3.83 6.42 -17.71
N GLN A 608 4.10 7.70 -17.43
CA GLN A 608 4.97 8.11 -16.31
C GLN A 608 4.42 7.60 -14.96
N GLN A 609 3.11 7.65 -14.78
CA GLN A 609 2.46 7.10 -13.59
C GLN A 609 2.60 5.57 -13.53
N ARG A 610 2.55 4.86 -14.66
CA ARG A 610 2.80 3.41 -14.71
C ARG A 610 4.21 3.06 -14.21
N GLU A 611 5.23 3.81 -14.61
CA GLU A 611 6.62 3.60 -14.16
C GLU A 611 6.80 3.81 -12.65
N GLN A 612 6.04 4.72 -12.06
CA GLN A 612 6.07 5.03 -10.63
C GLN A 612 5.23 4.09 -9.77
N THR A 613 4.36 3.29 -10.41
CA THR A 613 3.46 2.37 -9.72
C THR A 613 4.23 1.12 -9.28
N SER A 614 4.66 1.10 -8.02
CA SER A 614 5.21 -0.09 -7.38
C SER A 614 4.08 -1.07 -7.00
N GLY A 615 4.20 -2.36 -7.23
CA GLY A 615 3.16 -3.34 -6.82
C GLY A 615 3.17 -4.60 -7.68
N GLY A 616 2.22 -5.50 -7.41
CA GLY A 616 2.04 -6.73 -8.17
C GLY A 616 1.55 -6.45 -9.58
N GLU A 617 1.64 -7.47 -10.43
CA GLU A 617 1.15 -7.43 -11.80
C GLU A 617 -0.30 -6.93 -11.88
N LEU A 618 -1.16 -7.47 -11.01
CA LEU A 618 -2.59 -7.16 -10.96
C LEU A 618 -2.86 -5.72 -10.51
N GLU A 619 -2.12 -5.22 -9.52
CA GLU A 619 -2.25 -3.84 -9.02
C GLU A 619 -1.84 -2.83 -10.09
N ARG A 620 -0.72 -3.10 -10.77
CA ARG A 620 -0.22 -2.22 -11.86
C ARG A 620 -1.19 -2.20 -13.02
N ALA A 621 -1.73 -3.35 -13.41
CA ALA A 621 -2.73 -3.45 -14.45
C ALA A 621 -4.05 -2.74 -14.08
N SER A 622 -4.53 -2.93 -12.84
CA SER A 622 -5.76 -2.28 -12.36
C SER A 622 -5.60 -0.77 -12.24
N PHE A 623 -4.42 -0.30 -11.82
CA PHE A 623 -4.08 1.12 -11.83
C PHE A 623 -4.07 1.68 -13.25
N PHE A 624 -3.40 1.00 -14.18
CA PHE A 624 -3.29 1.46 -15.56
C PHE A 624 -4.61 1.46 -16.31
N ALA A 625 -5.52 0.54 -15.99
CA ALA A 625 -6.88 0.50 -16.55
C ALA A 625 -7.65 1.82 -16.35
N ARG A 626 -7.30 2.64 -15.35
CA ARG A 626 -7.91 3.98 -15.14
C ARG A 626 -7.58 4.98 -16.24
N PHE A 627 -6.54 4.73 -17.02
CA PHE A 627 -6.10 5.61 -18.10
C PHE A 627 -6.51 5.08 -19.48
N SER A 628 -7.13 3.90 -19.59
CA SER A 628 -7.45 3.24 -20.87
C SER A 628 -8.21 4.13 -21.84
N SER A 629 -9.17 4.92 -21.32
CA SER A 629 -10.03 5.79 -22.13
C SER A 629 -9.26 6.80 -22.99
N VAL A 630 -8.08 7.24 -22.54
CA VAL A 630 -7.25 8.19 -23.30
C VAL A 630 -6.68 7.52 -24.56
N PHE A 631 -6.35 6.24 -24.47
CA PHE A 631 -5.81 5.46 -25.58
C PHE A 631 -6.92 5.10 -26.55
N ASP A 632 -8.10 4.71 -26.05
CA ASP A 632 -9.28 4.42 -26.86
C ASP A 632 -9.68 5.64 -27.70
N LEU A 633 -9.75 6.83 -27.08
CA LEU A 633 -10.01 8.11 -27.77
C LEU A 633 -8.94 8.43 -28.81
N MET A 634 -7.67 8.15 -28.53
CA MET A 634 -6.60 8.39 -29.49
C MET A 634 -6.78 7.52 -30.72
N VAL A 635 -7.12 6.23 -30.56
CA VAL A 635 -7.39 5.31 -31.68
C VAL A 635 -8.59 5.79 -32.49
N GLU A 636 -9.67 6.19 -31.83
CA GLU A 636 -10.86 6.76 -32.47
C GLU A 636 -10.50 7.99 -33.32
N TRP A 637 -9.83 8.97 -32.73
CA TRP A 637 -9.48 10.22 -33.43
C TRP A 637 -8.52 9.98 -34.58
N GLN A 638 -7.55 9.08 -34.43
CA GLN A 638 -6.64 8.74 -35.51
C GLN A 638 -7.29 7.90 -36.61
N SER A 639 -8.39 7.19 -36.33
CA SER A 639 -9.19 6.56 -37.38
C SER A 639 -9.85 7.59 -38.30
N GLU A 640 -10.22 8.77 -37.79
CA GLU A 640 -10.75 9.87 -38.59
C GLU A 640 -9.64 10.67 -39.29
N LEU A 641 -8.52 10.91 -38.61
CA LEU A 641 -7.42 11.74 -39.12
C LEU A 641 -6.47 10.98 -40.06
N GLY A 642 -6.43 9.66 -39.97
CA GLY A 642 -5.62 8.79 -40.83
C GLY A 642 -4.16 8.60 -40.41
N ASP A 643 -3.76 8.96 -39.17
CA ASP A 643 -2.42 8.68 -38.65
C ASP A 643 -2.33 7.27 -38.07
N LEU A 644 -1.99 6.31 -38.94
CA LEU A 644 -1.89 4.90 -38.58
C LEU A 644 -0.75 4.60 -37.59
N GLU A 645 0.31 5.41 -37.59
CA GLU A 645 1.46 5.22 -36.71
C GLU A 645 1.06 5.56 -35.27
N LEU A 646 0.42 6.72 -35.09
CA LEU A 646 -0.07 7.14 -33.79
C LEU A 646 -1.21 6.25 -33.29
N ALA A 647 -2.08 5.75 -34.17
CA ALA A 647 -3.09 4.77 -33.81
C ALA A 647 -2.49 3.46 -33.30
N LEU A 648 -1.55 2.86 -34.05
CA LEU A 648 -0.86 1.63 -33.61
C LEU A 648 -0.13 1.84 -32.27
N ASN A 649 0.51 2.99 -32.11
CA ASN A 649 1.21 3.38 -30.89
C ASN A 649 0.25 3.41 -29.68
N ALA A 650 -0.93 4.00 -29.83
CA ALA A 650 -1.97 4.01 -28.80
C ALA A 650 -2.49 2.59 -28.50
N ILE A 651 -2.77 1.79 -29.53
CA ILE A 651 -3.22 0.39 -29.38
C ILE A 651 -2.21 -0.42 -28.57
N GLU A 652 -0.92 -0.34 -28.93
CA GLU A 652 0.13 -1.14 -28.27
C GLU A 652 0.46 -0.63 -26.86
N ARG A 653 0.33 0.67 -26.57
CA ARG A 653 0.45 1.21 -25.19
C ARG A 653 -0.74 0.82 -24.32
N SER A 654 -1.92 0.69 -24.90
CA SER A 654 -3.12 0.31 -24.16
C SER A 654 -3.12 -1.16 -23.72
N ARG A 655 -2.25 -2.04 -24.25
CA ARG A 655 -2.37 -3.50 -24.06
C ARG A 655 -1.10 -4.27 -23.66
N SER A 656 -1.30 -5.33 -22.87
CA SER A 656 -0.30 -6.37 -22.50
C SER A 656 0.98 -5.81 -21.88
N ARG A 657 0.88 -4.75 -21.10
CA ARG A 657 2.04 -4.00 -20.59
C ARG A 657 2.74 -4.75 -19.47
N SER A 658 1.98 -5.26 -18.50
CA SER A 658 2.57 -6.06 -17.43
C SER A 658 3.19 -7.37 -17.95
N LEU A 659 2.59 -8.00 -18.96
CA LEU A 659 3.19 -9.17 -19.62
C LEU A 659 4.53 -8.83 -20.29
N LEU A 660 4.62 -7.68 -20.97
CA LEU A 660 5.86 -7.22 -21.59
C LEU A 660 6.98 -6.98 -20.57
N ASP A 661 6.64 -6.28 -19.48
CA ASP A 661 7.58 -6.03 -18.39
C ASP A 661 8.12 -7.36 -17.84
N GLU A 662 7.24 -8.35 -17.62
CA GLU A 662 7.62 -9.65 -17.05
C GLU A 662 8.40 -10.54 -18.02
N ILE A 663 8.05 -10.55 -19.31
CA ILE A 663 8.83 -11.23 -20.35
C ILE A 663 10.26 -10.65 -20.39
N GLY A 664 10.41 -9.34 -20.15
CA GLY A 664 11.68 -8.62 -20.08
C GLY A 664 12.59 -9.03 -18.92
N LEU A 665 12.05 -9.68 -17.88
CA LEU A 665 12.84 -10.20 -16.75
C LEU A 665 13.66 -11.46 -17.10
N LEU A 666 13.44 -12.05 -18.29
CA LEU A 666 14.15 -13.23 -18.80
C LEU A 666 14.18 -14.40 -17.80
N GLY A 667 13.08 -14.67 -17.09
CA GLY A 667 12.97 -15.79 -16.13
C GLY A 667 13.96 -15.72 -14.96
N ALA A 668 14.27 -14.52 -14.48
CA ALA A 668 15.14 -14.34 -13.32
C ALA A 668 14.50 -14.89 -12.03
N ASP A 669 15.30 -15.53 -11.17
CA ASP A 669 14.88 -15.89 -9.81
C ASP A 669 14.58 -14.62 -8.99
N LEU A 670 13.34 -14.54 -8.51
CA LEU A 670 12.77 -13.36 -7.85
C LEU A 670 13.04 -13.35 -6.33
N THR A 671 13.53 -14.46 -5.78
CA THR A 671 13.83 -14.63 -4.34
C THR A 671 15.28 -14.31 -3.98
N ALA A 672 16.16 -14.26 -4.97
CA ALA A 672 17.57 -13.97 -4.79
C ALA A 672 17.79 -12.55 -4.23
N GLY A 673 18.33 -12.44 -3.01
CA GLY A 673 18.79 -11.19 -2.40
C GLY A 673 17.99 -10.66 -1.20
N GLN A 674 16.88 -11.30 -0.81
CA GLN A 674 16.14 -10.93 0.41
C GLN A 674 16.92 -11.30 1.69
N THR A 675 16.69 -10.56 2.79
CA THR A 675 17.29 -10.85 4.10
C THR A 675 16.72 -12.14 4.70
N GLY A 676 17.55 -12.90 5.44
CA GLY A 676 17.15 -14.20 5.99
C GLY A 676 15.94 -14.15 6.94
N SER A 677 15.73 -13.04 7.66
CA SER A 677 14.60 -12.88 8.60
C SER A 677 13.26 -12.62 7.90
N SER A 678 13.25 -11.81 6.84
CA SER A 678 12.04 -11.52 6.06
C SER A 678 11.60 -12.75 5.25
N GLN A 679 12.55 -13.47 4.65
CA GLN A 679 12.26 -14.76 4.02
C GLN A 679 11.68 -15.77 5.01
N GLN A 680 12.20 -15.82 6.23
CA GLN A 680 11.72 -16.75 7.25
C GLN A 680 10.29 -16.41 7.70
N GLN A 681 9.99 -15.15 8.00
CA GLN A 681 8.63 -14.73 8.39
C GLN A 681 7.60 -14.98 7.28
N MET A 682 7.96 -14.72 6.02
CA MET A 682 7.08 -14.99 4.88
C MET A 682 6.85 -16.48 4.67
N ARG A 683 7.91 -17.30 4.79
CA ARG A 683 7.79 -18.77 4.75
C ARG A 683 6.91 -19.29 5.89
N GLU A 684 7.10 -18.79 7.11
CA GLU A 684 6.29 -19.17 8.27
C GLU A 684 4.82 -18.80 8.07
N ALA A 685 4.51 -17.62 7.53
CA ALA A 685 3.14 -17.22 7.21
C ALA A 685 2.52 -18.08 6.09
N ALA A 686 3.27 -18.36 5.03
CA ALA A 686 2.84 -19.27 3.96
C ALA A 686 2.58 -20.69 4.49
N ASP A 687 3.47 -21.21 5.36
CA ASP A 687 3.35 -22.54 5.97
C ASP A 687 2.13 -22.64 6.89
N GLN A 688 1.84 -21.60 7.67
CA GLN A 688 0.63 -21.53 8.49
C GLN A 688 -0.64 -21.56 7.63
N LEU A 689 -0.67 -20.79 6.54
CA LEU A 689 -1.81 -20.76 5.61
C LEU A 689 -1.97 -22.09 4.87
N ARG A 690 -0.88 -22.74 4.44
CA ARG A 690 -0.87 -24.11 3.87
C ARG A 690 -1.43 -25.12 4.88
N GLU A 691 -1.03 -25.06 6.14
CA GLU A 691 -1.53 -25.98 7.18
C GLU A 691 -3.02 -25.77 7.47
N GLN A 692 -3.46 -24.51 7.55
CA GLN A 692 -4.87 -24.18 7.69
C GLN A 692 -5.70 -24.71 6.51
N LEU A 693 -5.18 -24.58 5.29
CA LEU A 693 -5.82 -25.10 4.09
C LEU A 693 -5.96 -26.64 4.16
N ARG A 694 -4.88 -27.36 4.50
CA ARG A 694 -4.90 -28.82 4.70
C ARG A 694 -5.96 -29.27 5.71
N SER A 695 -6.05 -28.56 6.84
CA SER A 695 -7.04 -28.85 7.88
C SER A 695 -8.48 -28.67 7.39
N LEU A 696 -8.75 -27.58 6.67
CA LEU A 696 -10.09 -27.30 6.13
C LEU A 696 -10.49 -28.30 5.03
N GLU A 697 -9.56 -28.70 4.17
CA GLU A 697 -9.77 -29.75 3.16
C GLU A 697 -10.10 -31.11 3.81
N ALA A 698 -9.40 -31.47 4.89
CA ALA A 698 -9.68 -32.69 5.64
C ALA A 698 -11.08 -32.66 6.28
N GLN A 699 -11.50 -31.52 6.83
CA GLN A 699 -12.86 -31.32 7.36
C GLN A 699 -13.91 -31.46 6.25
N LEU A 700 -13.69 -30.84 5.09
CA LEU A 700 -14.61 -30.95 3.96
C LEU A 700 -14.75 -32.40 3.50
N ALA A 701 -13.63 -33.13 3.39
CA ALA A 701 -13.63 -34.54 3.03
C ALA A 701 -14.44 -35.40 4.01
N ALA A 702 -14.40 -35.10 5.31
CA ALA A 702 -15.19 -35.79 6.31
C ALA A 702 -16.70 -35.51 6.16
N VAL A 703 -17.10 -34.26 5.91
CA VAL A 703 -18.51 -33.86 5.69
C VAL A 703 -19.07 -34.47 4.40
N LEU A 704 -18.24 -34.62 3.37
CA LEU A 704 -18.63 -35.24 2.10
C LEU A 704 -18.89 -36.75 2.21
N LYS A 705 -18.39 -37.43 3.24
CA LYS A 705 -18.69 -38.85 3.54
C LYS A 705 -20.05 -39.03 4.22
N GLN A 706 -20.67 -37.94 4.70
CA GLN A 706 -21.98 -37.96 5.34
C GLN A 706 -23.13 -37.88 4.30
N PRO A 707 -24.30 -38.49 4.57
CA PRO A 707 -25.46 -38.40 3.69
C PRO A 707 -25.95 -36.96 3.52
N ALA A 708 -26.32 -36.59 2.29
CA ALA A 708 -26.70 -35.22 1.95
C ALA A 708 -28.04 -34.81 2.59
N ASN A 709 -28.02 -33.71 3.35
CA ASN A 709 -29.16 -33.03 3.96
C ASN A 709 -28.89 -31.50 4.04
N ASP A 710 -29.87 -30.71 4.47
CA ASP A 710 -29.74 -29.24 4.50
C ASP A 710 -28.60 -28.74 5.41
N GLU A 711 -28.33 -29.43 6.53
CA GLU A 711 -27.23 -29.11 7.45
C GLU A 711 -25.85 -29.39 6.84
N THR A 712 -25.65 -30.57 6.25
CA THR A 712 -24.41 -30.92 5.56
C THR A 712 -24.19 -30.08 4.30
N ALA A 713 -25.26 -29.62 3.64
CA ALA A 713 -25.16 -28.68 2.53
C ALA A 713 -24.66 -27.30 3.00
N ALA A 714 -25.25 -26.75 4.07
CA ALA A 714 -24.81 -25.49 4.66
C ALA A 714 -23.37 -25.56 5.20
N GLU A 715 -22.98 -26.67 5.82
CA GLU A 715 -21.63 -26.90 6.33
C GLU A 715 -20.59 -27.02 5.20
N ARG A 716 -20.94 -27.70 4.10
CA ARG A 716 -20.12 -27.72 2.87
C ARG A 716 -19.90 -26.32 2.32
N THR A 717 -20.94 -25.50 2.23
CA THR A 717 -20.82 -24.10 1.77
C THR A 717 -19.93 -23.28 2.70
N ARG A 718 -20.07 -23.45 4.02
CA ARG A 718 -19.26 -22.72 5.01
C ARG A 718 -17.79 -23.09 4.95
N ILE A 719 -17.46 -24.38 4.89
CA ILE A 719 -16.07 -24.87 4.80
C ILE A 719 -15.47 -24.48 3.44
N GLY A 720 -16.23 -24.61 2.35
CA GLY A 720 -15.81 -24.16 1.03
C GLY A 720 -15.42 -22.68 1.01
N ALA A 721 -16.25 -21.82 1.60
CA ALA A 721 -15.93 -20.39 1.74
C ALA A 721 -14.70 -20.12 2.63
N ALA A 722 -14.40 -20.98 3.60
CA ALA A 722 -13.22 -20.84 4.43
C ALA A 722 -11.93 -21.24 3.68
N ILE A 723 -11.97 -22.36 2.96
CA ILE A 723 -10.88 -22.82 2.07
C ILE A 723 -10.51 -21.70 1.10
N GLN A 724 -11.53 -21.13 0.47
CA GLN A 724 -11.37 -20.04 -0.48
C GLN A 724 -10.66 -18.83 0.13
N ARG A 725 -11.07 -18.36 1.32
CA ARG A 725 -10.41 -17.24 2.01
C ARG A 725 -8.96 -17.53 2.38
N THR A 726 -8.65 -18.77 2.77
CA THR A 726 -7.27 -19.17 3.11
C THR A 726 -6.39 -19.20 1.86
N GLN A 727 -6.88 -19.71 0.73
CA GLN A 727 -6.17 -19.67 -0.55
C GLN A 727 -5.89 -18.23 -1.03
N GLU A 728 -6.88 -17.33 -0.91
CA GLU A 728 -6.69 -15.90 -1.22
C GLU A 728 -5.58 -15.28 -0.37
N SER A 729 -5.53 -15.64 0.92
CA SER A 729 -4.50 -15.14 1.84
C SER A 729 -3.10 -15.65 1.47
N LEU A 730 -3.01 -16.92 1.07
CA LEU A 730 -1.74 -17.53 0.63
C LEU A 730 -1.21 -16.86 -0.64
N TYR A 731 -2.07 -16.61 -1.62
CA TYR A 731 -1.67 -15.89 -2.83
C TYR A 731 -1.22 -14.45 -2.53
N ARG A 732 -1.99 -13.71 -1.71
CA ARG A 732 -1.58 -12.36 -1.28
C ARG A 732 -0.19 -12.41 -0.65
N ASN A 733 0.11 -13.41 0.17
CA ASN A 733 1.43 -13.61 0.75
C ASN A 733 2.53 -13.83 -0.32
N TYR A 734 2.35 -14.76 -1.27
CA TYR A 734 3.28 -14.97 -2.41
C TYR A 734 3.51 -13.69 -3.24
N ARG A 735 2.43 -12.95 -3.56
CA ARG A 735 2.48 -11.71 -4.34
C ARG A 735 3.17 -10.59 -3.57
N ASP A 736 2.83 -10.41 -2.30
CA ASP A 736 3.42 -9.39 -1.45
C ASP A 736 4.93 -9.69 -1.22
N ALA A 737 5.31 -10.97 -1.13
CA ALA A 737 6.71 -11.41 -1.09
C ALA A 737 7.46 -11.06 -2.39
N ARG A 738 6.86 -11.31 -3.55
CA ARG A 738 7.44 -10.96 -4.86
C ARG A 738 7.60 -9.44 -5.03
N THR A 739 6.59 -8.68 -4.64
CA THR A 739 6.55 -7.22 -4.88
C THR A 739 7.38 -6.42 -3.89
N SER A 740 7.58 -6.93 -2.68
CA SER A 740 8.49 -6.35 -1.68
C SER A 740 9.98 -6.57 -2.03
N SER A 741 10.32 -7.58 -2.83
CA SER A 741 11.68 -7.84 -3.29
C SER A 741 12.28 -6.64 -4.03
N GLU A 742 13.36 -6.07 -3.48
CA GLU A 742 14.10 -4.96 -4.10
C GLU A 742 14.72 -5.37 -5.44
N VAL A 743 15.20 -6.61 -5.55
CA VAL A 743 15.76 -7.15 -6.79
C VAL A 743 14.70 -7.27 -7.89
N TYR A 744 13.50 -7.73 -7.55
CA TYR A 744 12.37 -7.76 -8.49
C TYR A 744 12.02 -6.35 -8.96
N ARG A 745 11.84 -5.41 -8.02
CA ARG A 745 11.49 -4.02 -8.34
C ARG A 745 12.55 -3.34 -9.23
N ASN A 746 13.83 -3.53 -8.94
CA ASN A 746 14.92 -2.93 -9.72
C ASN A 746 15.03 -3.52 -11.12
N LYS A 747 14.97 -4.86 -11.27
CA LYS A 747 15.00 -5.51 -12.59
C LYS A 747 13.78 -5.15 -13.43
N LEU A 748 12.62 -5.03 -12.79
CA LEU A 748 11.39 -4.63 -13.44
C LEU A 748 11.48 -3.19 -13.96
N ALA A 749 12.02 -2.27 -13.17
CA ALA A 749 12.28 -0.88 -13.57
C ALA A 749 13.28 -0.80 -14.75
N ASP A 750 14.32 -1.66 -14.76
CA ASP A 750 15.25 -1.74 -15.87
C ASP A 750 14.60 -2.35 -17.14
N SER A 751 13.73 -3.35 -16.97
CA SER A 751 13.01 -4.02 -18.07
C SER A 751 11.93 -3.16 -18.72
N ALA A 752 11.31 -2.25 -17.96
CA ALA A 752 10.30 -1.32 -18.47
C ALA A 752 10.84 -0.44 -19.61
N ARG A 753 12.17 -0.25 -19.71
CA ARG A 753 12.82 0.47 -20.82
C ARG A 753 12.85 -0.30 -22.15
N LEU A 754 12.57 -1.61 -22.16
CA LEU A 754 12.45 -2.44 -23.37
C LEU A 754 11.05 -2.41 -24.00
N SER A 755 10.13 -1.62 -23.44
CA SER A 755 8.68 -1.71 -23.70
C SER A 755 8.13 -0.66 -24.67
N GLU A 756 8.96 0.02 -25.46
CA GLU A 756 8.45 0.92 -26.50
C GLU A 756 7.70 0.14 -27.60
N PRO A 757 6.50 0.57 -28.00
CA PRO A 757 5.80 -0.03 -29.12
C PRO A 757 6.62 0.00 -30.41
N LEU A 758 6.51 -1.07 -31.19
CA LEU A 758 7.07 -1.11 -32.52
C LEU A 758 6.41 -0.07 -33.42
N SER A 759 7.23 0.61 -34.21
CA SER A 759 6.72 1.45 -35.29
C SER A 759 5.99 0.63 -36.34
N LEU A 760 5.03 1.19 -37.08
CA LEU A 760 4.34 0.47 -38.16
C LEU A 760 5.36 -0.05 -39.20
N ARG A 761 6.39 0.75 -39.48
CA ARG A 761 7.49 0.36 -40.36
C ARG A 761 8.27 -0.83 -39.81
N ASP A 762 8.52 -0.86 -38.51
CA ASP A 762 9.17 -2.01 -37.87
C ASP A 762 8.28 -3.24 -37.90
N VAL A 763 6.98 -3.12 -37.63
CA VAL A 763 6.04 -4.23 -37.77
C VAL A 763 6.10 -4.82 -39.17
N GLN A 764 5.97 -3.97 -40.20
CA GLN A 764 5.99 -4.39 -41.60
C GLN A 764 7.32 -5.04 -42.01
N ARG A 765 8.46 -4.48 -41.57
CA ARG A 765 9.79 -4.97 -41.94
C ARG A 765 10.22 -6.21 -41.15
N LYS A 766 9.95 -6.19 -39.84
CA LYS A 766 10.44 -7.20 -38.92
C LYS A 766 9.50 -8.40 -38.89
N LEU A 767 8.18 -8.21 -38.89
CA LEU A 767 7.22 -9.28 -38.58
C LEU A 767 6.46 -9.81 -39.80
N LEU A 768 6.33 -9.03 -40.88
CA LEU A 768 5.47 -9.39 -42.02
C LEU A 768 6.28 -9.82 -43.25
N GLY A 769 6.06 -11.07 -43.68
CA GLY A 769 6.49 -11.55 -45.00
C GLY A 769 5.57 -11.05 -46.13
N PRO A 770 5.94 -11.28 -47.41
CA PRO A 770 5.19 -10.79 -48.56
C PRO A 770 3.76 -11.37 -48.67
N LYS A 771 3.51 -12.54 -48.06
CA LYS A 771 2.21 -13.21 -48.00
C LYS A 771 1.69 -13.39 -46.57
N THR A 772 2.14 -12.52 -45.66
CA THR A 772 1.66 -12.48 -44.28
C THR A 772 0.61 -11.38 -44.14
N LEU A 773 -0.52 -11.73 -43.53
CA LEU A 773 -1.55 -10.79 -43.13
C LEU A 773 -1.53 -10.66 -41.60
N LEU A 774 -1.50 -9.43 -41.10
CA LEU A 774 -1.62 -9.12 -39.68
C LEU A 774 -2.93 -8.39 -39.42
N LEU A 775 -3.67 -8.90 -38.44
CA LEU A 775 -4.90 -8.31 -37.93
C LEU A 775 -4.69 -7.91 -36.46
N VAL A 776 -4.72 -6.60 -36.19
CA VAL A 776 -4.59 -6.04 -34.84
C VAL A 776 -5.91 -5.42 -34.44
N TYR A 777 -6.56 -6.01 -33.44
CA TYR A 777 -7.83 -5.53 -32.91
C TYR A 777 -7.59 -4.60 -31.72
N HIS A 778 -8.41 -3.56 -31.63
CA HIS A 778 -8.56 -2.73 -30.45
C HIS A 778 -10.05 -2.60 -30.16
N ILE A 779 -10.51 -3.13 -29.03
CA ILE A 779 -11.91 -3.09 -28.61
C ILE A 779 -11.98 -2.20 -27.37
N GLY A 780 -12.34 -0.93 -27.58
CA GLY A 780 -12.49 0.07 -26.53
C GLY A 780 -13.89 0.05 -25.91
N SER A 781 -14.11 0.99 -24.98
CA SER A 781 -15.41 1.17 -24.30
C SER A 781 -16.54 1.52 -25.27
N ASP A 782 -16.28 2.38 -26.23
CA ASP A 782 -17.32 2.99 -27.09
C ASP A 782 -17.34 2.41 -28.51
N ALA A 783 -16.18 1.98 -29.02
CA ALA A 783 -16.03 1.45 -30.36
C ALA A 783 -14.86 0.45 -30.47
N GLY A 784 -14.87 -0.32 -31.55
CA GLY A 784 -13.80 -1.25 -31.90
C GLY A 784 -13.17 -0.90 -33.24
N TYR A 785 -11.89 -1.20 -33.39
CA TYR A 785 -11.11 -0.90 -34.58
C TYR A 785 -10.24 -2.09 -34.97
N LEU A 786 -10.02 -2.25 -36.27
CA LEU A 786 -9.14 -3.23 -36.86
C LEU A 786 -8.05 -2.54 -37.66
N LEU A 787 -6.80 -2.62 -37.18
CA LEU A 787 -5.63 -2.30 -37.97
C LEU A 787 -5.24 -3.55 -38.78
N THR A 788 -5.39 -3.45 -40.10
CA THR A 788 -4.95 -4.48 -41.04
C THR A 788 -3.60 -4.08 -41.62
N ALA A 789 -2.60 -4.96 -41.55
CA ALA A 789 -1.27 -4.71 -42.08
C ALA A 789 -0.75 -5.88 -42.96
N ARG A 790 -0.10 -5.51 -44.06
CA ARG A 790 0.72 -6.35 -44.93
C ARG A 790 2.11 -5.72 -45.05
N ALA A 791 3.08 -6.44 -45.63
CA ALA A 791 4.46 -5.96 -45.75
C ALA A 791 4.62 -4.53 -46.35
N ASN A 792 3.70 -4.10 -47.22
CA ASN A 792 3.79 -2.81 -47.91
C ASN A 792 2.53 -1.93 -47.79
N SER A 793 1.54 -2.33 -46.99
CA SER A 793 0.28 -1.59 -46.85
C SER A 793 -0.31 -1.78 -45.47
N ALA A 794 -0.96 -0.75 -44.94
CA ALA A 794 -1.79 -0.85 -43.75
C ALA A 794 -3.00 0.08 -43.86
N ARG A 795 -4.07 -0.22 -43.14
CA ARG A 795 -5.21 0.68 -42.90
C ARG A 795 -5.86 0.35 -41.57
N LEU A 796 -6.59 1.31 -41.02
CA LEU A 796 -7.37 1.19 -39.80
C LEU A 796 -8.85 1.34 -40.15
N ASP A 797 -9.67 0.35 -39.81
CA ASP A 797 -11.10 0.36 -40.07
C ASP A 797 -11.87 0.32 -38.75
N ALA A 798 -12.90 1.15 -38.61
CA ALA A 798 -13.87 1.01 -37.51
C ALA A 798 -14.72 -0.25 -37.72
N LEU A 799 -14.90 -1.02 -36.64
CA LEU A 799 -15.73 -2.22 -36.61
C LEU A 799 -17.14 -1.85 -36.17
N SER A 800 -18.14 -2.27 -36.93
CA SER A 800 -19.55 -2.01 -36.65
C SER A 800 -20.41 -3.18 -37.12
N LEU A 801 -21.53 -3.39 -36.44
CA LEU A 801 -22.56 -4.34 -36.83
C LEU A 801 -23.66 -3.63 -37.60
N ASP A 802 -23.94 -4.10 -38.82
CA ASP A 802 -25.18 -3.75 -39.51
C ASP A 802 -26.38 -4.52 -38.94
N ASP A 803 -27.60 -4.14 -39.34
CA ASP A 803 -28.83 -4.76 -38.83
C ASP A 803 -28.88 -6.29 -39.05
N ALA A 804 -28.30 -6.78 -40.16
CA ALA A 804 -28.32 -8.19 -40.50
C ALA A 804 -27.35 -9.01 -39.63
N ALA A 805 -26.15 -8.49 -39.42
CA ALA A 805 -25.15 -9.07 -38.53
C ALA A 805 -25.63 -9.02 -37.07
N ALA A 806 -26.18 -7.88 -36.65
CA ALA A 806 -26.74 -7.69 -35.31
C ALA A 806 -27.89 -8.67 -35.02
N GLN A 807 -28.84 -8.81 -35.96
CA GLN A 807 -29.92 -9.80 -35.85
C GLN A 807 -29.37 -11.23 -35.77
N SER A 808 -28.37 -11.56 -36.59
CA SER A 808 -27.75 -12.89 -36.59
C SER A 808 -27.03 -13.19 -35.28
N LEU A 809 -26.45 -12.18 -34.64
CA LEU A 809 -25.67 -12.29 -33.40
C LEU A 809 -26.51 -12.08 -32.13
N GLY A 810 -27.78 -11.70 -32.26
CA GLY A 810 -28.69 -11.50 -31.13
C GLY A 810 -28.36 -10.26 -30.29
N VAL A 811 -27.80 -9.22 -30.90
CA VAL A 811 -27.43 -7.95 -30.24
C VAL A 811 -27.95 -6.76 -31.05
N GLU A 812 -27.86 -5.54 -30.50
CA GLU A 812 -28.19 -4.32 -31.23
C GLU A 812 -27.08 -3.93 -32.23
N ALA A 813 -27.49 -3.34 -33.36
CA ALA A 813 -26.59 -2.79 -34.38
C ALA A 813 -25.78 -1.59 -33.84
N GLY A 814 -24.64 -1.30 -34.47
CA GLY A 814 -23.75 -0.20 -34.09
C GLY A 814 -22.29 -0.63 -33.85
N PRO A 815 -21.45 0.28 -33.32
CA PRO A 815 -20.01 0.07 -33.14
C PRO A 815 -19.69 -1.20 -32.34
N LEU A 816 -18.66 -1.93 -32.73
CA LEU A 816 -18.29 -3.17 -32.05
C LEU A 816 -17.43 -2.87 -30.81
N ASN A 817 -18.08 -2.48 -29.71
CA ASN A 817 -17.43 -2.15 -28.44
C ASN A 817 -17.27 -3.35 -27.48
N TYR A 818 -16.58 -3.13 -26.35
CA TYR A 818 -16.28 -4.19 -25.38
C TYR A 818 -17.51 -4.96 -24.91
N ASP A 819 -18.55 -4.25 -24.45
CA ASP A 819 -19.77 -4.86 -23.92
C ASP A 819 -20.49 -5.70 -24.97
N ARG A 820 -20.60 -5.20 -26.20
CA ARG A 820 -21.25 -5.90 -27.30
C ARG A 820 -20.46 -7.16 -27.68
N VAL A 821 -19.13 -7.10 -27.74
CA VAL A 821 -18.30 -8.29 -27.96
C VAL A 821 -18.45 -9.31 -26.83
N GLN A 822 -18.49 -8.84 -25.58
CA GLN A 822 -18.71 -9.71 -24.42
C GLN A 822 -20.07 -10.40 -24.50
N GLN A 823 -21.15 -9.69 -24.86
CA GLN A 823 -22.47 -10.29 -25.06
C GLN A 823 -22.47 -11.33 -26.17
N ILE A 824 -21.81 -11.06 -27.31
CA ILE A 824 -21.73 -11.99 -28.44
C ILE A 824 -20.98 -13.27 -28.07
N LEU A 825 -19.86 -13.15 -27.37
CA LEU A 825 -18.97 -14.29 -27.12
C LEU A 825 -19.30 -15.05 -25.83
N LEU A 826 -19.59 -14.33 -24.74
CA LEU A 826 -19.54 -14.86 -23.37
C LEU A 826 -20.89 -14.87 -22.63
N SER A 827 -21.99 -14.42 -23.25
CA SER A 827 -23.33 -14.60 -22.67
C SER A 827 -23.72 -16.08 -22.57
N ASP A 828 -24.78 -16.41 -21.82
CA ASP A 828 -25.26 -17.79 -21.66
C ASP A 828 -25.56 -18.50 -23.00
N ASN A 829 -25.93 -17.74 -24.03
CA ASN A 829 -26.16 -18.23 -25.40
C ASN A 829 -25.09 -17.75 -26.39
N GLY A 830 -23.95 -17.27 -25.89
CA GLY A 830 -22.85 -16.73 -26.68
C GLY A 830 -22.08 -17.80 -27.46
N VAL A 831 -21.26 -17.34 -28.40
CA VAL A 831 -20.49 -18.21 -29.32
C VAL A 831 -19.58 -19.18 -28.57
N MET A 832 -18.88 -18.71 -27.53
CA MET A 832 -17.95 -19.55 -26.77
C MET A 832 -18.70 -20.62 -25.98
N GLN A 833 -19.85 -20.27 -25.40
CA GLN A 833 -20.69 -21.22 -24.66
C GLN A 833 -21.26 -22.31 -25.57
N ALA A 834 -21.63 -21.95 -26.81
CA ALA A 834 -22.08 -22.90 -27.81
C ALA A 834 -20.95 -23.84 -28.26
N LEU A 835 -19.75 -23.29 -28.54
CA LEU A 835 -18.57 -24.06 -28.96
C LEU A 835 -18.05 -25.01 -27.88
N ALA A 836 -18.20 -24.65 -26.61
CA ALA A 836 -17.71 -25.41 -25.46
C ALA A 836 -18.47 -26.73 -25.19
N ARG A 837 -19.49 -27.08 -25.99
CA ARG A 837 -20.25 -28.33 -25.82
C ARG A 837 -20.48 -29.06 -27.15
N PRO A 838 -20.28 -30.39 -27.22
CA PRO A 838 -20.40 -31.15 -28.47
C PRO A 838 -21.74 -30.98 -29.18
N LYS A 839 -22.84 -30.94 -28.41
CA LYS A 839 -24.22 -30.89 -28.92
C LYS A 839 -24.61 -29.54 -29.50
N THR A 840 -24.07 -28.45 -28.96
CA THR A 840 -24.45 -27.08 -29.33
C THR A 840 -23.45 -26.42 -30.28
N ALA A 841 -22.24 -26.95 -30.42
CA ALA A 841 -21.18 -26.34 -31.22
C ALA A 841 -21.55 -26.14 -32.69
N VAL A 842 -22.38 -27.02 -33.27
CA VAL A 842 -22.90 -26.85 -34.64
C VAL A 842 -23.89 -25.67 -34.72
N GLY A 843 -24.61 -25.38 -33.64
CA GLY A 843 -25.47 -24.20 -33.52
C GLY A 843 -24.72 -22.88 -33.56
N ALA A 844 -23.38 -22.89 -33.38
CA ALA A 844 -22.56 -21.69 -33.47
C ALA A 844 -22.30 -21.22 -34.91
N VAL A 845 -22.59 -22.06 -35.91
CA VAL A 845 -22.27 -21.80 -37.33
C VAL A 845 -22.83 -20.47 -37.86
N PRO A 846 -24.09 -20.09 -37.60
CA PRO A 846 -24.62 -18.80 -38.06
C PRO A 846 -23.86 -17.62 -37.44
N TYR A 847 -23.57 -17.68 -36.14
CA TYR A 847 -22.83 -16.63 -35.43
C TYR A 847 -21.39 -16.51 -35.96
N LEU A 848 -20.70 -17.63 -36.17
CA LEU A 848 -19.35 -17.68 -36.72
C LEU A 848 -19.29 -17.19 -38.17
N SER A 849 -20.37 -17.36 -38.94
CA SER A 849 -20.48 -16.81 -40.29
C SER A 849 -20.71 -15.30 -40.27
N ALA A 850 -21.51 -14.80 -39.31
CA ALA A 850 -21.69 -13.35 -39.13
C ALA A 850 -20.39 -12.69 -38.64
N LEU A 851 -19.68 -13.31 -37.69
CA LEU A 851 -18.39 -12.83 -37.20
C LEU A 851 -17.31 -12.82 -38.30
N TRP A 852 -17.30 -13.79 -39.22
CA TRP A 852 -16.44 -13.72 -40.42
C TRP A 852 -16.72 -12.46 -41.25
N GLY A 853 -18.01 -12.09 -41.35
CA GLY A 853 -18.53 -10.87 -42.00
C GLY A 853 -18.12 -9.56 -41.33
N VAL A 854 -17.88 -9.58 -40.02
CA VAL A 854 -17.62 -8.38 -39.22
C VAL A 854 -16.13 -8.20 -38.92
N LEU A 855 -15.46 -9.26 -38.52
CA LEU A 855 -14.11 -9.19 -37.95
C LEU A 855 -13.01 -9.08 -39.01
N ILE A 856 -13.27 -9.40 -40.27
CA ILE A 856 -12.25 -9.41 -41.32
C ILE A 856 -12.80 -8.67 -42.53
N GLY A 857 -12.14 -7.61 -43.00
CA GLY A 857 -12.64 -6.82 -44.14
C GLY A 857 -12.80 -7.63 -45.44
N ASP A 858 -13.71 -7.20 -46.32
CA ASP A 858 -14.06 -7.90 -47.57
C ASP A 858 -12.87 -8.26 -48.45
N ALA A 859 -11.93 -7.33 -48.65
CA ALA A 859 -10.75 -7.54 -49.47
C ALA A 859 -9.83 -8.63 -48.87
N GLU A 860 -9.59 -8.58 -47.56
CA GLU A 860 -8.84 -9.59 -46.82
C GLU A 860 -9.52 -10.97 -46.88
N ARG A 861 -10.85 -11.04 -46.71
CA ARG A 861 -11.60 -12.29 -46.87
C ARG A 861 -11.38 -12.93 -48.24
N GLN A 862 -11.46 -12.12 -49.31
CA GLN A 862 -11.23 -12.59 -50.68
C GLN A 862 -9.81 -13.09 -50.88
N SER A 863 -8.78 -12.34 -50.43
CA SER A 863 -7.37 -12.77 -50.50
C SER A 863 -7.10 -14.06 -49.72
N ILE A 864 -7.71 -14.22 -48.53
CA ILE A 864 -7.59 -15.43 -47.71
C ILE A 864 -8.16 -16.64 -48.45
N VAL A 865 -9.39 -16.54 -48.97
CA VAL A 865 -10.06 -17.66 -49.67
C VAL A 865 -9.40 -17.98 -51.01
N ALA A 866 -8.81 -16.97 -51.67
CA ALA A 866 -8.04 -17.14 -52.90
C ALA A 866 -6.66 -17.80 -52.69
N GLY A 867 -6.22 -17.98 -51.43
CA GLY A 867 -4.90 -18.55 -51.11
C GLY A 867 -3.73 -17.60 -51.37
N GLU A 868 -3.98 -16.30 -51.42
CA GLU A 868 -2.93 -15.28 -51.60
C GLU A 868 -2.12 -15.06 -50.31
N ILE A 869 -2.74 -15.34 -49.16
CA ILE A 869 -2.15 -15.24 -47.83
C ILE A 869 -1.66 -16.63 -47.39
N GLU A 870 -0.37 -16.74 -47.04
CA GLU A 870 0.24 -17.98 -46.56
C GLU A 870 0.30 -18.05 -45.03
N ARG A 871 0.23 -16.90 -44.34
CA ARG A 871 0.26 -16.82 -42.87
C ARG A 871 -0.63 -15.69 -42.36
N LEU A 872 -1.42 -15.99 -41.33
CA LEU A 872 -2.26 -15.01 -40.64
C LEU A 872 -1.79 -14.85 -39.20
N ILE A 873 -1.47 -13.62 -38.80
CA ILE A 873 -1.14 -13.26 -37.42
C ILE A 873 -2.32 -12.48 -36.87
N VAL A 874 -2.85 -12.91 -35.73
CA VAL A 874 -3.99 -12.27 -35.06
C VAL A 874 -3.53 -11.77 -33.70
N ALA A 875 -3.65 -10.46 -33.49
CA ALA A 875 -3.45 -9.84 -32.20
C ALA A 875 -4.80 -9.33 -31.66
N PRO A 876 -5.58 -10.19 -30.98
CA PRO A 876 -6.91 -9.85 -30.51
C PRO A 876 -6.88 -8.83 -29.36
N SER A 877 -8.05 -8.32 -28.99
CA SER A 877 -8.24 -7.43 -27.84
C SER A 877 -9.51 -7.78 -27.10
N GLY A 878 -9.48 -7.63 -25.78
CA GLY A 878 -10.61 -7.95 -24.90
C GLY A 878 -11.12 -9.38 -25.10
N PRO A 879 -12.45 -9.61 -25.07
CA PRO A 879 -13.02 -10.94 -25.18
C PRO A 879 -12.74 -11.65 -26.51
N LEU A 880 -12.36 -10.94 -27.58
CA LEU A 880 -11.94 -11.56 -28.85
C LEU A 880 -10.73 -12.49 -28.67
N SER A 881 -9.96 -12.31 -27.59
CA SER A 881 -8.79 -13.14 -27.28
C SER A 881 -9.14 -14.60 -26.98
N LEU A 882 -10.41 -14.88 -26.68
CA LEU A 882 -10.92 -16.24 -26.44
C LEU A 882 -11.48 -16.89 -27.71
N LEU A 883 -11.72 -16.13 -28.78
CA LEU A 883 -12.31 -16.64 -30.02
C LEU A 883 -11.27 -17.38 -30.86
N PRO A 884 -11.45 -18.68 -31.17
CA PRO A 884 -10.63 -19.36 -32.16
C PRO A 884 -11.04 -18.92 -33.57
N PHE A 885 -10.27 -18.01 -34.19
CA PHE A 885 -10.50 -17.49 -35.53
C PHE A 885 -10.56 -18.59 -36.60
N GLU A 886 -9.86 -19.72 -36.42
CA GLU A 886 -9.99 -20.87 -37.33
C GLU A 886 -11.40 -21.47 -37.39
N ALA A 887 -12.24 -21.22 -36.37
CA ALA A 887 -13.64 -21.61 -36.34
C ALA A 887 -14.59 -20.62 -37.03
N LEU A 888 -14.11 -19.49 -37.56
CA LEU A 888 -14.94 -18.60 -38.37
C LEU A 888 -15.44 -19.33 -39.61
N VAL A 889 -16.72 -19.14 -39.95
CA VAL A 889 -17.37 -19.86 -41.06
C VAL A 889 -17.30 -19.01 -42.33
N THR A 890 -16.58 -19.50 -43.33
CA THR A 890 -16.36 -18.81 -44.61
C THR A 890 -17.47 -19.08 -45.62
N ALA A 891 -18.15 -20.22 -45.50
CA ALA A 891 -19.34 -20.56 -46.29
C ALA A 891 -20.34 -21.35 -45.43
N PRO A 892 -21.48 -20.74 -45.04
CA PRO A 892 -22.54 -21.44 -44.33
C PRO A 892 -23.28 -22.38 -45.30
N GLY A 893 -23.42 -23.65 -44.97
CA GLY A 893 -24.06 -24.66 -45.80
C GLY A 893 -24.25 -25.99 -45.05
N GLY A 894 -24.84 -27.00 -45.71
CA GLY A 894 -25.11 -28.31 -45.09
C GLY A 894 -23.86 -29.00 -44.53
N THR A 895 -22.69 -28.72 -45.11
CA THR A 895 -21.37 -28.96 -44.53
C THR A 895 -20.62 -27.63 -44.47
N PRO A 896 -20.60 -26.93 -43.32
CA PRO A 896 -20.00 -25.60 -43.22
C PRO A 896 -18.50 -25.67 -43.52
N LYS A 897 -18.01 -24.67 -44.27
CA LYS A 897 -16.57 -24.46 -44.46
C LYS A 897 -16.06 -23.45 -43.46
N TYR A 898 -15.03 -23.82 -42.73
CA TYR A 898 -14.41 -22.99 -41.71
C TYR A 898 -13.12 -22.38 -42.24
N LEU A 899 -12.63 -21.34 -41.58
CA LEU A 899 -11.33 -20.74 -41.90
C LEU A 899 -10.21 -21.79 -41.82
N LEU A 900 -10.33 -22.78 -40.93
CA LEU A 900 -9.46 -23.96 -40.90
C LEU A 900 -9.33 -24.67 -42.27
N ASP A 901 -10.39 -24.74 -43.08
CA ASP A 901 -10.43 -25.50 -44.35
C ASP A 901 -9.79 -24.78 -45.53
N VAL A 902 -9.84 -23.46 -45.53
CA VAL A 902 -9.51 -22.67 -46.72
C VAL A 902 -8.47 -21.58 -46.44
N GLY A 903 -8.33 -21.14 -45.20
CA GLY A 903 -7.39 -20.10 -44.80
C GLY A 903 -5.99 -20.61 -44.43
N PRO A 904 -5.03 -19.70 -44.22
CA PRO A 904 -3.66 -20.02 -43.81
C PRO A 904 -3.58 -20.54 -42.35
N PRO A 905 -2.42 -21.06 -41.90
CA PRO A 905 -2.15 -21.24 -40.48
C PRO A 905 -2.23 -19.90 -39.73
N ILE A 906 -2.68 -19.94 -38.47
CA ILE A 906 -2.97 -18.78 -37.64
C ILE A 906 -2.08 -18.80 -36.39
N SER A 907 -1.40 -17.68 -36.13
CA SER A 907 -0.63 -17.45 -34.90
C SER A 907 -1.31 -16.36 -34.08
N TYR A 908 -1.50 -16.62 -32.79
CA TYR A 908 -2.08 -15.65 -31.86
C TYR A 908 -0.99 -14.94 -31.07
N ALA A 909 -1.13 -13.64 -30.88
CA ALA A 909 -0.24 -12.85 -30.05
C ALA A 909 -1.04 -11.89 -29.15
N PRO A 910 -0.74 -11.79 -27.85
CA PRO A 910 -1.39 -10.80 -26.99
C PRO A 910 -1.24 -9.36 -27.50
N SER A 911 -0.06 -9.03 -28.04
CA SER A 911 0.20 -7.80 -28.79
C SER A 911 1.30 -8.00 -29.82
N VAL A 912 1.47 -7.04 -30.73
CA VAL A 912 2.52 -7.10 -31.76
C VAL A 912 3.90 -6.90 -31.13
N THR A 913 3.98 -6.09 -30.09
CA THR A 913 5.20 -5.87 -29.31
C THR A 913 5.58 -7.14 -28.52
N VAL A 914 4.61 -7.84 -27.92
CA VAL A 914 4.85 -9.14 -27.25
C VAL A 914 5.38 -10.17 -28.23
N LEU A 915 4.81 -10.21 -29.44
CA LEU A 915 5.25 -11.12 -30.50
C LEU A 915 6.73 -10.92 -30.85
N ASP A 916 7.18 -9.68 -31.00
CA ASP A 916 8.60 -9.40 -31.30
C ASP A 916 9.49 -9.72 -30.09
N ALA A 917 9.07 -9.39 -28.87
CA ALA A 917 9.80 -9.70 -27.64
C ALA A 917 10.03 -11.22 -27.48
N LEU A 918 9.01 -12.04 -27.71
CA LEU A 918 9.12 -13.51 -27.68
C LEU A 918 10.04 -14.04 -28.79
N ARG A 919 10.05 -13.40 -29.96
CA ARG A 919 10.84 -13.81 -31.11
C ARG A 919 12.33 -13.51 -30.95
N ILE A 920 12.67 -12.36 -30.38
CA ILE A 920 14.08 -11.96 -30.15
C ILE A 920 14.66 -12.52 -28.85
N ARG A 921 13.84 -13.19 -28.01
CA ARG A 921 14.27 -13.84 -26.78
C ARG A 921 15.45 -14.77 -27.09
N PRO A 922 16.63 -14.57 -26.46
CA PRO A 922 17.82 -15.36 -26.77
C PRO A 922 17.54 -16.85 -26.51
N ALA A 923 17.94 -17.70 -27.46
CA ALA A 923 18.00 -19.12 -27.19
C ALA A 923 19.08 -19.34 -26.13
N VAL A 924 18.74 -20.04 -25.04
CA VAL A 924 19.74 -20.50 -24.08
C VAL A 924 20.56 -21.56 -24.81
N ASP A 925 21.89 -21.43 -24.81
CA ASP A 925 22.79 -22.51 -25.23
C ASP A 925 22.60 -23.67 -24.25
N LEU A 926 21.72 -24.60 -24.61
CA LEU A 926 21.52 -25.83 -23.85
C LEU A 926 22.82 -26.62 -23.92
N GLU A 927 23.37 -26.99 -22.76
CA GLU A 927 24.49 -27.92 -22.72
C GLU A 927 24.13 -29.20 -23.47
N ALA A 928 25.06 -29.75 -24.25
CA ALA A 928 24.84 -30.89 -25.14
C ALA A 928 24.35 -32.19 -24.44
N GLU A 929 24.25 -32.19 -23.12
CA GLU A 929 23.87 -33.31 -22.27
C GLU A 929 22.37 -33.36 -21.91
N TRP A 930 21.58 -32.33 -22.20
CA TRP A 930 20.17 -32.27 -21.78
C TRP A 930 19.23 -32.91 -22.82
N GLU A 931 18.31 -33.77 -22.39
CA GLU A 931 17.34 -34.37 -23.30
C GLU A 931 16.29 -33.33 -23.73
N PRO A 932 16.00 -33.14 -25.03
CA PRO A 932 15.24 -31.99 -25.50
C PRO A 932 13.74 -32.04 -25.21
N VAL A 933 13.16 -33.17 -24.81
CA VAL A 933 11.72 -33.35 -24.62
C VAL A 933 11.41 -33.81 -23.19
N LEU A 934 10.40 -33.20 -22.57
CA LEU A 934 9.78 -33.67 -21.33
C LEU A 934 8.28 -33.88 -21.56
N THR A 935 7.78 -35.07 -21.25
CA THR A 935 6.35 -35.40 -21.32
C THR A 935 5.84 -35.93 -19.98
N LEU A 936 4.76 -35.34 -19.50
CA LEU A 936 4.05 -35.75 -18.29
C LEU A 936 2.65 -36.23 -18.70
N GLY A 937 2.22 -37.38 -18.16
CA GLY A 937 0.85 -37.85 -18.35
C GLY A 937 0.39 -38.83 -17.28
N ASP A 938 -0.92 -39.04 -17.18
CA ASP A 938 -1.53 -40.00 -16.25
C ASP A 938 -1.10 -39.81 -14.77
N PRO A 939 -1.28 -38.62 -14.16
CA PRO A 939 -0.89 -38.41 -12.77
C PRO A 939 -1.73 -39.25 -11.80
N SER A 940 -1.07 -39.81 -10.78
CA SER A 940 -1.72 -40.57 -9.72
C SER A 940 -2.35 -39.64 -8.68
N TYR A 941 -3.68 -39.54 -8.69
CA TYR A 941 -4.45 -38.83 -7.67
C TYR A 941 -4.86 -39.77 -6.50
N ALA A 942 -5.09 -39.20 -5.31
CA ALA A 942 -5.38 -39.98 -4.10
C ALA A 942 -6.82 -40.54 -4.08
N ALA A 943 -6.97 -41.85 -4.28
CA ALA A 943 -8.27 -42.51 -4.43
C ALA A 943 -9.01 -42.72 -3.09
N GLU A 944 -10.23 -42.18 -2.96
CA GLU A 944 -11.40 -42.95 -2.50
C GLU A 944 -12.73 -42.16 -2.70
N GLY A 945 -13.47 -42.51 -3.76
CA GLY A 945 -14.94 -42.46 -3.77
C GLY A 945 -15.63 -41.50 -4.74
N ALA A 946 -16.36 -42.10 -5.70
CA ALA A 946 -17.35 -41.59 -6.66
C ALA A 946 -16.82 -40.89 -7.94
N ASP A 947 -17.27 -41.41 -9.10
CA ASP A 947 -17.18 -40.78 -10.42
C ASP A 947 -17.92 -39.44 -10.39
N ILE A 948 -17.19 -38.32 -10.55
CA ILE A 948 -17.78 -37.01 -10.80
C ILE A 948 -17.35 -36.53 -12.18
N THR A 949 -18.26 -35.88 -12.88
CA THR A 949 -18.00 -35.36 -14.23
C THR A 949 -17.06 -34.15 -14.20
N ALA A 950 -16.32 -33.88 -15.28
CA ALA A 950 -15.47 -32.68 -15.40
C ALA A 950 -16.25 -31.37 -15.18
N GLU A 951 -17.54 -31.33 -15.52
CA GLU A 951 -18.45 -30.20 -15.25
C GLU A 951 -18.74 -30.04 -13.74
N GLU A 952 -18.88 -31.12 -12.98
CA GLU A 952 -19.04 -31.08 -11.51
C GLU A 952 -17.71 -30.80 -10.77
N ALA A 953 -16.58 -31.18 -11.38
CA ALA A 953 -15.23 -30.90 -10.88
C ALA A 953 -14.76 -29.45 -11.10
N SER A 954 -15.41 -28.69 -12.00
CA SER A 954 -15.09 -27.27 -12.26
C SER A 954 -15.28 -26.36 -11.04
N ARG A 955 -16.18 -26.73 -10.12
CA ARG A 955 -16.40 -26.05 -8.83
C ARG A 955 -15.54 -26.65 -7.71
N ALA A 956 -14.47 -27.37 -8.06
CA ALA A 956 -13.92 -28.39 -7.20
C ALA A 956 -12.38 -28.45 -7.16
N VAL A 957 -11.75 -27.28 -7.07
CA VAL A 957 -10.51 -27.10 -6.29
C VAL A 957 -10.67 -27.74 -4.88
N LEU A 958 -11.91 -27.76 -4.39
CA LEU A 958 -12.40 -28.45 -3.20
C LEU A 958 -12.38 -30.01 -3.23
N LEU A 959 -12.10 -30.70 -4.35
CA LEU A 959 -12.30 -32.16 -4.51
C LEU A 959 -11.15 -32.95 -5.19
N ARG A 960 -9.88 -32.51 -5.15
CA ARG A 960 -8.75 -33.26 -5.77
C ARG A 960 -8.70 -34.76 -5.46
N ASN A 961 -9.12 -35.16 -4.25
CA ASN A 961 -9.20 -36.57 -3.80
C ASN A 961 -10.27 -37.42 -4.53
N ARG A 962 -10.92 -36.87 -5.56
CA ARG A 962 -11.88 -37.54 -6.45
C ARG A 962 -11.56 -37.39 -7.93
N LEU A 963 -10.46 -36.72 -8.29
CA LEU A 963 -9.99 -36.75 -9.68
C LEU A 963 -9.56 -38.18 -10.01
N THR A 964 -10.16 -38.78 -11.03
CA THR A 964 -9.68 -40.04 -11.58
C THR A 964 -8.62 -39.76 -12.64
N PRO A 965 -7.59 -40.61 -12.77
CA PRO A 965 -6.66 -40.54 -13.89
C PRO A 965 -7.41 -40.58 -15.24
N LEU A 966 -6.94 -39.79 -16.20
CA LEU A 966 -7.53 -39.70 -17.53
C LEU A 966 -7.07 -40.88 -18.39
N PRO A 967 -7.98 -41.73 -18.92
CA PRO A 967 -7.61 -42.96 -19.60
C PRO A 967 -6.64 -42.81 -20.78
N HIS A 968 -6.71 -41.69 -21.52
CA HIS A 968 -5.87 -41.49 -22.72
C HIS A 968 -4.63 -40.62 -22.46
N SER A 969 -4.58 -39.85 -21.37
CA SER A 969 -3.42 -39.01 -21.03
C SER A 969 -2.10 -39.80 -20.92
N GLY A 970 -2.15 -41.03 -20.39
CA GLY A 970 -0.99 -41.91 -20.30
C GLY A 970 -0.55 -42.47 -21.65
N VAL A 971 -1.52 -42.76 -22.53
CA VAL A 971 -1.28 -43.23 -23.91
C VAL A 971 -0.68 -42.10 -24.73
N GLU A 972 -1.20 -40.88 -24.59
CA GLU A 972 -0.69 -39.65 -25.20
C GLU A 972 0.78 -39.42 -24.81
N SER A 973 1.08 -39.39 -23.50
CA SER A 973 2.45 -39.20 -23.02
C SER A 973 3.40 -40.29 -23.55
N GLN A 974 2.97 -41.55 -23.57
CA GLN A 974 3.76 -42.64 -24.15
C GLN A 974 4.04 -42.43 -25.63
N TRP A 975 3.02 -42.07 -26.39
CA TRP A 975 3.15 -41.84 -27.82
C TRP A 975 4.08 -40.66 -28.13
N VAL A 976 3.95 -39.55 -27.39
CA VAL A 976 4.82 -38.36 -27.51
C VAL A 976 6.28 -38.74 -27.25
N SER A 977 6.55 -39.49 -26.17
CA SER A 977 7.90 -39.99 -25.88
C SER A 977 8.45 -40.83 -27.03
N GLU A 978 7.68 -41.82 -27.49
CA GLU A 978 8.10 -42.73 -28.55
C GLU A 978 8.37 -42.03 -29.89
N VAL A 979 7.56 -41.05 -30.29
CA VAL A 979 7.69 -40.40 -31.60
C VAL A 979 8.94 -39.54 -31.67
N PHE A 980 9.28 -38.84 -30.59
CA PHE A 980 10.48 -38.02 -30.51
C PHE A 980 11.74 -38.90 -30.40
N GLN A 981 11.70 -39.98 -29.61
CA GLN A 981 12.78 -40.97 -29.55
C GLN A 981 13.06 -41.62 -30.91
N LYS A 982 12.03 -42.03 -31.65
CA LYS A 982 12.17 -42.55 -33.03
C LYS A 982 12.77 -41.52 -33.99
N SER A 983 12.63 -40.24 -33.68
CA SER A 983 13.16 -39.12 -34.47
C SER A 983 14.57 -38.69 -34.06
N GLY A 984 15.20 -39.41 -33.12
CA GLY A 984 16.55 -39.12 -32.64
C GLY A 984 16.63 -38.07 -31.53
N MET A 985 15.49 -37.67 -30.94
CA MET A 985 15.44 -36.79 -29.78
C MET A 985 15.23 -37.60 -28.51
N THR A 986 16.07 -37.41 -27.49
CA THR A 986 15.84 -38.02 -26.18
C THR A 986 14.65 -37.36 -25.47
N ALA A 987 13.92 -38.14 -24.67
CA ALA A 987 12.69 -37.70 -24.02
C ALA A 987 12.57 -38.28 -22.61
N VAL A 988 12.38 -37.41 -21.61
CA VAL A 988 12.00 -37.80 -20.25
C VAL A 988 10.49 -37.96 -20.20
N GLN A 989 10.04 -39.08 -19.63
CA GLN A 989 8.63 -39.35 -19.42
C GLN A 989 8.34 -39.48 -17.92
N LEU A 990 7.43 -38.63 -17.42
CA LEU A 990 6.90 -38.68 -16.06
C LEU A 990 5.47 -39.22 -16.09
N ARG A 991 5.18 -40.26 -15.30
CA ARG A 991 3.84 -40.88 -15.23
C ARG A 991 3.47 -41.33 -13.82
N GLY A 992 2.18 -41.44 -13.55
CA GLY A 992 1.68 -41.98 -12.29
C GLY A 992 2.13 -41.13 -11.11
N ALA A 993 2.83 -41.75 -10.15
CA ALA A 993 3.33 -41.07 -8.96
C ALA A 993 4.49 -40.11 -9.22
N GLU A 994 5.21 -40.25 -10.34
CA GLU A 994 6.34 -39.38 -10.71
C GLU A 994 5.88 -38.08 -11.41
N ALA A 995 4.60 -38.00 -11.78
CA ALA A 995 4.03 -36.84 -12.46
C ALA A 995 3.72 -35.69 -11.47
N THR A 996 4.69 -35.28 -10.65
CA THR A 996 4.55 -34.27 -9.58
C THR A 996 5.08 -32.90 -10.01
N GLU A 997 4.79 -31.86 -9.22
CA GLU A 997 5.40 -30.54 -9.42
C GLU A 997 6.91 -30.57 -9.16
N GLY A 998 7.35 -31.28 -8.12
CA GLY A 998 8.75 -31.42 -7.77
C GLY A 998 9.60 -31.93 -8.93
N TYR A 999 9.14 -32.99 -9.60
CA TYR A 999 9.84 -33.52 -10.78
C TYR A 999 9.75 -32.60 -12.00
N LEU A 1000 8.65 -31.87 -12.17
CA LEU A 1000 8.56 -30.85 -13.21
C LEU A 1000 9.57 -29.71 -12.97
N ARG A 1001 9.80 -29.31 -11.71
CA ARG A 1001 10.81 -28.31 -11.34
C ARG A 1001 12.23 -28.83 -11.53
N GLU A 1002 12.48 -30.09 -11.22
CA GLU A 1002 13.79 -30.73 -11.40
C GLU A 1002 14.15 -30.91 -12.88
N TYR A 1003 13.22 -31.44 -13.68
CA TYR A 1003 13.50 -31.83 -15.07
C TYR A 1003 13.03 -30.83 -16.12
N GLY A 1004 12.18 -29.86 -15.77
CA GLY A 1004 11.64 -28.85 -16.68
C GLY A 1004 12.65 -27.85 -17.24
N PRO A 1005 13.63 -27.36 -16.46
CA PRO A 1005 14.65 -26.45 -16.97
C PRO A 1005 15.39 -27.03 -18.19
N GLY A 1006 15.79 -26.17 -19.12
CA GLY A 1006 16.59 -26.56 -20.29
C GLY A 1006 15.90 -27.46 -21.33
N ARG A 1007 14.61 -27.78 -21.20
CA ARG A 1007 13.87 -28.58 -22.18
C ARG A 1007 13.38 -27.73 -23.34
N ARG A 1008 13.47 -28.24 -24.58
CA ARG A 1008 12.97 -27.56 -25.79
C ARG A 1008 11.47 -27.74 -25.98
N ILE A 1009 10.94 -28.92 -25.67
CA ILE A 1009 9.53 -29.25 -25.79
C ILE A 1009 9.04 -29.77 -24.43
N LEU A 1010 8.01 -29.11 -23.91
CA LEU A 1010 7.30 -29.52 -22.70
C LEU A 1010 5.88 -29.94 -23.07
N HIS A 1011 5.48 -31.15 -22.71
CA HIS A 1011 4.14 -31.68 -22.94
C HIS A 1011 3.51 -32.12 -21.61
N LEU A 1012 2.34 -31.55 -21.28
CA LEU A 1012 1.62 -31.80 -20.03
C LEU A 1012 0.20 -32.30 -20.33
N ALA A 1013 -0.05 -33.59 -20.11
CA ALA A 1013 -1.36 -34.23 -20.27
C ALA A 1013 -1.98 -34.54 -18.90
N CYS A 1014 -2.91 -33.70 -18.45
CA CYS A 1014 -3.50 -33.79 -17.12
C CYS A 1014 -4.83 -33.01 -17.03
N HIS A 1015 -5.50 -33.06 -15.88
CA HIS A 1015 -6.65 -32.18 -15.65
C HIS A 1015 -6.18 -30.72 -15.52
N GLY A 1016 -6.93 -29.82 -16.15
CA GLY A 1016 -6.76 -28.38 -16.02
C GLY A 1016 -8.05 -27.75 -15.52
N PHE A 1017 -7.94 -26.67 -14.76
CA PHE A 1017 -9.09 -26.00 -14.15
C PHE A 1017 -8.98 -24.51 -14.39
N ALA A 1018 -10.10 -23.87 -14.71
CA ALA A 1018 -10.24 -22.42 -14.64
C ALA A 1018 -11.26 -22.06 -13.56
N ASP A 1019 -10.82 -21.40 -12.50
CA ASP A 1019 -11.71 -20.83 -11.48
C ASP A 1019 -11.84 -19.32 -11.72
N GLN A 1020 -12.96 -18.93 -12.32
CA GLN A 1020 -13.28 -17.52 -12.60
C GLN A 1020 -13.67 -16.74 -11.34
N SER A 1021 -13.89 -17.40 -10.20
CA SER A 1021 -14.68 -16.85 -9.09
C SER A 1021 -13.90 -15.82 -8.27
N TYR A 1022 -12.73 -16.21 -7.76
CA TYR A 1022 -11.89 -15.41 -6.86
C TYR A 1022 -10.41 -15.69 -7.11
N GLY A 1023 -9.58 -14.63 -7.09
CA GLY A 1023 -8.23 -14.61 -7.65
C GLY A 1023 -7.18 -15.45 -6.91
N ASN A 1024 -7.21 -16.77 -7.17
CA ASN A 1024 -6.33 -17.76 -6.55
C ASN A 1024 -5.38 -18.55 -7.50
N VAL A 1025 -5.08 -18.26 -8.79
CA VAL A 1025 -5.36 -17.15 -9.71
C VAL A 1025 -5.64 -17.77 -11.07
N PHE A 1026 -6.95 -17.85 -11.31
CA PHE A 1026 -7.62 -18.14 -12.57
C PHE A 1026 -7.40 -19.51 -13.23
N GLY A 1027 -6.37 -20.28 -12.85
CA GLY A 1027 -6.31 -21.69 -13.18
C GLY A 1027 -5.15 -22.49 -12.58
N ALA A 1028 -5.21 -23.82 -12.73
CA ALA A 1028 -4.19 -24.77 -12.26
C ALA A 1028 -4.18 -26.07 -13.09
N LEU A 1029 -3.03 -26.77 -13.07
CA LEU A 1029 -2.89 -28.13 -13.58
C LEU A 1029 -2.81 -29.12 -12.40
N ALA A 1030 -3.64 -30.16 -12.39
CA ALA A 1030 -3.57 -31.18 -11.34
C ALA A 1030 -2.52 -32.24 -11.68
N LEU A 1031 -1.47 -32.28 -10.86
CA LEU A 1031 -0.37 -33.22 -10.90
C LEU A 1031 -0.48 -34.24 -9.75
N ALA A 1032 0.43 -35.20 -9.68
CA ALA A 1032 0.51 -36.17 -8.59
C ALA A 1032 1.10 -35.52 -7.34
N ARG A 1033 0.74 -36.02 -6.15
CA ARG A 1033 1.41 -35.64 -4.89
C ARG A 1033 2.70 -36.46 -4.76
N PRO A 1034 3.80 -35.86 -4.29
CA PRO A 1034 5.03 -36.60 -4.06
C PRO A 1034 4.88 -37.58 -2.89
N ALA A 1035 5.75 -38.59 -2.84
CA ALA A 1035 5.81 -39.45 -1.67
C ALA A 1035 6.29 -38.66 -0.44
N GLU A 1036 5.88 -39.08 0.77
CA GLU A 1036 6.31 -38.43 2.01
C GLU A 1036 7.85 -38.34 2.08
N GLY A 1037 8.35 -37.11 2.18
CA GLY A 1037 9.79 -36.82 2.33
C GLY A 1037 10.61 -36.77 1.04
N GLU A 1038 9.99 -36.91 -0.14
CA GLU A 1038 10.68 -36.90 -1.44
C GLU A 1038 10.93 -35.49 -1.99
N PHE A 1039 9.95 -34.59 -1.85
CA PHE A 1039 10.03 -33.18 -2.25
C PHE A 1039 9.54 -32.27 -1.11
N ASP A 1040 9.61 -30.95 -1.34
CA ASP A 1040 9.16 -29.93 -0.38
C ASP A 1040 7.71 -30.21 0.10
N PRO A 1041 7.40 -30.11 1.41
CA PRO A 1041 6.03 -30.25 1.93
C PRO A 1041 4.98 -29.29 1.34
N SER A 1042 5.43 -28.30 0.55
CA SER A 1042 4.61 -27.39 -0.23
C SER A 1042 4.19 -27.89 -1.61
N ASP A 1043 4.77 -28.98 -2.14
CA ASP A 1043 4.26 -29.65 -3.35
C ASP A 1043 2.92 -30.33 -3.02
N ASP A 1044 1.85 -29.58 -3.26
CA ASP A 1044 0.49 -30.06 -3.06
C ASP A 1044 -0.06 -30.77 -4.30
N GLY A 1045 0.67 -30.75 -5.42
CA GLY A 1045 0.36 -31.35 -6.72
C GLY A 1045 -0.72 -30.60 -7.50
N MET A 1046 -0.85 -29.29 -7.29
CA MET A 1046 -1.62 -28.35 -8.09
C MET A 1046 -0.70 -27.26 -8.61
N LEU A 1047 -0.23 -27.38 -9.84
CA LEU A 1047 0.60 -26.34 -10.45
C LEU A 1047 -0.25 -25.12 -10.82
N THR A 1048 -0.23 -24.10 -9.97
CA THR A 1048 -0.98 -22.84 -10.14
C THR A 1048 -0.24 -21.82 -11.01
N LEU A 1049 -0.94 -20.77 -11.45
CA LEU A 1049 -0.30 -19.64 -12.15
C LEU A 1049 0.80 -18.97 -11.31
N GLY A 1050 0.62 -18.89 -9.98
CA GLY A 1050 1.63 -18.32 -9.07
C GLY A 1050 2.93 -19.12 -9.07
N GLU A 1051 2.82 -20.45 -9.01
CA GLU A 1051 3.96 -21.36 -9.05
C GLU A 1051 4.61 -21.45 -10.42
N LEU A 1052 3.84 -21.32 -11.51
CA LEU A 1052 4.39 -21.25 -12.86
C LEU A 1052 5.42 -20.13 -12.99
N TYR A 1053 5.17 -18.97 -12.39
CA TYR A 1053 6.11 -17.84 -12.44
C TYR A 1053 7.46 -18.10 -11.77
N GLU A 1054 7.58 -19.17 -10.98
CA GLU A 1054 8.83 -19.61 -10.36
C GLU A 1054 9.57 -20.67 -11.19
N LEU A 1055 8.93 -21.22 -12.22
CA LEU A 1055 9.58 -22.18 -13.11
C LEU A 1055 10.58 -21.48 -14.03
N ASP A 1056 11.74 -22.12 -14.20
CA ASP A 1056 12.68 -21.76 -15.24
C ASP A 1056 12.40 -22.60 -16.49
N LEU A 1057 11.70 -22.01 -17.46
CA LEU A 1057 11.45 -22.61 -18.78
C LEU A 1057 12.28 -21.92 -19.88
N ARG A 1058 13.39 -21.29 -19.52
CA ARG A 1058 14.29 -20.66 -20.50
C ARG A 1058 14.89 -21.77 -21.39
N GLY A 1059 14.73 -21.62 -22.70
CA GLY A 1059 15.08 -22.63 -23.69
C GLY A 1059 13.91 -23.50 -24.18
N CYS A 1060 12.72 -23.37 -23.55
CA CYS A 1060 11.51 -24.02 -24.04
C CYS A 1060 10.97 -23.33 -25.29
N GLU A 1061 11.08 -23.98 -26.44
CA GLU A 1061 10.55 -23.51 -27.72
C GLU A 1061 9.03 -23.68 -27.82
N LEU A 1062 8.48 -24.69 -27.15
CA LEU A 1062 7.07 -25.05 -27.20
C LEU A 1062 6.62 -25.75 -25.91
N ALA A 1063 5.65 -25.16 -25.21
CA ALA A 1063 4.88 -25.82 -24.17
C ALA A 1063 3.50 -26.24 -24.73
N ILE A 1064 3.13 -27.51 -24.56
CA ILE A 1064 1.86 -28.09 -25.00
C ILE A 1064 1.05 -28.45 -23.76
N LEU A 1065 -0.04 -27.73 -23.54
CA LEU A 1065 -0.94 -27.92 -22.41
C LEU A 1065 -2.15 -28.74 -22.87
N SER A 1066 -2.01 -30.07 -22.84
CA SER A 1066 -3.09 -31.02 -23.11
C SER A 1066 -3.96 -31.19 -21.86
N ALA A 1067 -4.61 -30.10 -21.48
CA ALA A 1067 -5.43 -29.98 -20.28
C ALA A 1067 -6.60 -29.03 -20.55
N CYS A 1068 -7.62 -29.04 -19.70
CA CYS A 1068 -8.83 -28.23 -19.89
C CYS A 1068 -8.60 -26.75 -19.52
N GLN A 1069 -9.23 -25.84 -20.27
CA GLN A 1069 -9.33 -24.40 -19.98
C GLN A 1069 -8.01 -23.66 -19.72
N THR A 1070 -6.89 -24.08 -20.34
CA THR A 1070 -5.56 -23.50 -20.05
C THR A 1070 -5.29 -22.14 -20.69
N ASN A 1071 -6.12 -21.71 -21.64
CA ASN A 1071 -6.14 -20.37 -22.24
C ASN A 1071 -7.37 -19.55 -21.84
N PHE A 1072 -8.18 -20.06 -20.91
CA PHE A 1072 -9.40 -19.40 -20.45
C PHE A 1072 -9.18 -18.77 -19.08
N GLY A 1073 -9.66 -17.54 -18.92
CA GLY A 1073 -9.50 -16.77 -17.69
C GLY A 1073 -10.22 -15.43 -17.80
N PRO A 1074 -10.29 -14.64 -16.71
CA PRO A 1074 -10.90 -13.32 -16.77
C PRO A 1074 -10.13 -12.41 -17.72
N GLN A 1075 -10.82 -11.39 -18.19
CA GLN A 1075 -10.24 -10.32 -18.97
C GLN A 1075 -9.90 -9.17 -18.04
N GLN A 1076 -8.70 -8.63 -18.19
CA GLN A 1076 -8.37 -7.35 -17.58
C GLN A 1076 -8.18 -6.32 -18.68
N GLN A 1077 -8.82 -5.16 -18.49
CA GLN A 1077 -8.77 -4.07 -19.45
C GLN A 1077 -7.31 -3.67 -19.68
N GLY A 1078 -6.91 -3.64 -20.95
CA GLY A 1078 -5.53 -3.38 -21.34
C GLY A 1078 -4.50 -4.47 -21.01
N GLU A 1079 -4.92 -5.65 -20.56
CA GLU A 1079 -3.98 -6.77 -20.31
C GLU A 1079 -4.36 -8.06 -21.02
N GLY A 1080 -5.59 -8.15 -21.55
CA GLY A 1080 -6.09 -9.33 -22.23
C GLY A 1080 -6.48 -10.44 -21.25
N VAL A 1081 -6.35 -11.69 -21.70
CA VAL A 1081 -6.72 -12.88 -20.91
C VAL A 1081 -5.63 -13.19 -19.90
N TRP A 1082 -6.02 -13.36 -18.64
CA TRP A 1082 -5.14 -13.89 -17.61
C TRP A 1082 -5.38 -15.39 -17.46
N ALA A 1083 -4.56 -16.19 -18.14
CA ALA A 1083 -4.67 -17.65 -18.18
C ALA A 1083 -3.30 -18.32 -17.96
N LEU A 1084 -3.30 -19.65 -17.75
CA LEU A 1084 -2.07 -20.44 -17.57
C LEU A 1084 -1.09 -20.26 -18.74
N SER A 1085 -1.59 -20.06 -19.97
CA SER A 1085 -0.76 -19.78 -21.15
C SER A 1085 0.18 -18.57 -20.96
N ARG A 1086 -0.27 -17.51 -20.27
CA ARG A 1086 0.56 -16.35 -19.90
C ARG A 1086 1.69 -16.75 -18.95
N GLY A 1087 1.39 -17.58 -17.95
CA GLY A 1087 2.34 -18.17 -17.01
C GLY A 1087 3.54 -18.76 -17.72
N PHE A 1088 3.31 -19.71 -18.62
CA PHE A 1088 4.36 -20.37 -19.39
C PHE A 1088 5.21 -19.40 -20.24
N LEU A 1089 4.61 -18.37 -20.84
CA LEU A 1089 5.34 -17.35 -21.60
C LEU A 1089 6.29 -16.54 -20.71
N VAL A 1090 5.83 -16.17 -19.51
CA VAL A 1090 6.63 -15.45 -18.50
C VAL A 1090 7.77 -16.33 -17.98
N SER A 1091 7.50 -17.60 -17.65
CA SER A 1091 8.49 -18.56 -17.16
C SER A 1091 9.60 -18.88 -18.16
N GLY A 1092 9.39 -18.62 -19.45
CA GLY A 1092 10.43 -18.71 -20.48
C GLY A 1092 10.02 -19.37 -21.78
N ALA A 1093 8.87 -20.03 -21.84
CA ALA A 1093 8.39 -20.67 -23.06
C ALA A 1093 8.20 -19.64 -24.18
N ARG A 1094 8.69 -19.95 -25.39
CA ARG A 1094 8.52 -19.06 -26.55
C ARG A 1094 7.12 -19.17 -27.15
N ARG A 1095 6.52 -20.36 -27.10
CA ARG A 1095 5.19 -20.67 -27.64
C ARG A 1095 4.42 -21.55 -26.67
N VAL A 1096 3.11 -21.37 -26.63
CA VAL A 1096 2.22 -22.19 -25.82
C VAL A 1096 1.03 -22.65 -26.65
N VAL A 1097 0.77 -23.95 -26.66
CA VAL A 1097 -0.49 -24.52 -27.15
C VAL A 1097 -1.40 -24.75 -25.94
N ALA A 1098 -2.56 -24.10 -25.94
CA ALA A 1098 -3.45 -24.06 -24.78
C ALA A 1098 -4.93 -24.14 -25.21
N SER A 1099 -5.80 -24.59 -24.31
CA SER A 1099 -7.21 -24.87 -24.58
C SER A 1099 -8.15 -23.77 -24.09
N ASN A 1100 -9.15 -23.40 -24.89
CA ASN A 1100 -10.14 -22.37 -24.54
C ASN A 1100 -11.31 -22.90 -23.71
N TRP A 1101 -11.57 -24.21 -23.72
CA TRP A 1101 -12.66 -24.84 -22.96
C TRP A 1101 -12.30 -26.27 -22.54
N VAL A 1102 -13.24 -26.96 -21.88
CA VAL A 1102 -13.09 -28.37 -21.48
C VAL A 1102 -12.94 -29.25 -22.71
N VAL A 1103 -11.86 -30.04 -22.78
CA VAL A 1103 -11.55 -30.88 -23.94
C VAL A 1103 -11.96 -32.33 -23.73
N ASP A 1104 -12.29 -33.03 -24.81
CA ASP A 1104 -12.49 -34.48 -24.81
C ASP A 1104 -11.13 -35.20 -24.73
N ASP A 1105 -10.97 -36.08 -23.75
CA ASP A 1105 -9.71 -36.79 -23.45
C ASP A 1105 -9.13 -37.51 -24.69
N GLU A 1106 -9.94 -38.33 -25.38
CA GLU A 1106 -9.47 -39.12 -26.52
C GLU A 1106 -9.18 -38.26 -27.76
N ALA A 1107 -10.04 -37.27 -28.04
CA ALA A 1107 -9.84 -36.36 -29.16
C ALA A 1107 -8.61 -35.46 -28.96
N ALA A 1108 -8.41 -34.93 -27.74
CA ALA A 1108 -7.26 -34.12 -27.40
C ALA A 1108 -5.96 -34.92 -27.51
N ALA A 1109 -5.92 -36.11 -26.91
CA ALA A 1109 -4.78 -37.03 -27.01
C ALA A 1109 -4.42 -37.36 -28.46
N SER A 1110 -5.44 -37.59 -29.31
CA SER A 1110 -5.24 -37.89 -30.73
C SER A 1110 -4.72 -36.67 -31.51
N LEU A 1111 -5.23 -35.48 -31.21
CA LEU A 1111 -4.82 -34.22 -31.85
C LEU A 1111 -3.37 -33.90 -31.51
N VAL A 1112 -3.04 -33.90 -30.22
CA VAL A 1112 -1.69 -33.60 -29.71
C VAL A 1112 -0.68 -34.64 -30.20
N SER A 1113 -1.05 -35.92 -30.20
CA SER A 1113 -0.21 -36.96 -30.81
C SER A 1113 0.06 -36.63 -32.28
N TYR A 1114 -0.96 -36.41 -33.11
CA TYR A 1114 -0.73 -36.06 -34.52
C TYR A 1114 0.17 -34.83 -34.68
N TYR A 1115 -0.05 -33.80 -33.85
CA TYR A 1115 0.75 -32.58 -33.82
C TYR A 1115 2.23 -32.85 -33.51
N CYS A 1116 2.52 -33.56 -32.42
CA CYS A 1116 3.88 -33.95 -32.04
C CYS A 1116 4.56 -34.81 -33.10
N GLY A 1117 3.82 -35.68 -33.79
CA GLY A 1117 4.36 -36.47 -34.92
C GLY A 1117 4.80 -35.63 -36.10
N ALA A 1118 4.02 -34.61 -36.45
CA ALA A 1118 4.38 -33.67 -37.52
C ALA A 1118 5.66 -32.88 -37.16
N LEU A 1119 5.80 -32.47 -35.89
CA LEU A 1119 6.99 -31.80 -35.39
C LEU A 1119 8.21 -32.73 -35.39
N ALA A 1120 8.06 -33.95 -34.88
CA ALA A 1120 9.12 -34.95 -34.81
C ALA A 1120 9.62 -35.32 -36.23
N LYS A 1121 8.71 -35.49 -37.20
CA LYS A 1121 9.05 -35.72 -38.61
C LYS A 1121 9.87 -34.57 -39.20
N SER A 1122 9.47 -33.33 -38.96
CA SER A 1122 10.18 -32.15 -39.46
C SER A 1122 11.62 -32.08 -38.95
N ALA A 1123 11.86 -32.52 -37.70
CA ALA A 1123 13.20 -32.61 -37.14
C ALA A 1123 14.09 -33.63 -37.84
N VAL A 1124 13.56 -34.83 -38.14
CA VAL A 1124 14.29 -35.86 -38.91
C VAL A 1124 14.67 -35.33 -40.29
N GLU A 1125 13.77 -34.58 -40.92
CA GLU A 1125 13.97 -34.00 -42.24
C GLU A 1125 14.86 -32.74 -42.23
N GLN A 1126 15.37 -32.31 -41.07
CA GLN A 1126 16.14 -31.07 -40.88
C GLN A 1126 15.45 -29.83 -41.47
N ARG A 1127 14.12 -29.82 -41.45
CA ARG A 1127 13.31 -28.70 -41.93
C ARG A 1127 13.01 -27.74 -40.77
N PRO A 1128 12.94 -26.42 -41.02
CA PRO A 1128 12.45 -25.48 -40.03
C PRO A 1128 11.06 -25.90 -39.54
N HIS A 1129 10.85 -25.91 -38.22
CA HIS A 1129 9.56 -26.25 -37.63
C HIS A 1129 8.55 -25.14 -37.91
N ASP A 1130 7.48 -25.46 -38.64
CA ASP A 1130 6.30 -24.62 -38.76
C ASP A 1130 5.23 -25.11 -37.78
N TYR A 1131 5.23 -24.52 -36.57
CA TYR A 1131 4.37 -24.95 -35.47
C TYR A 1131 2.89 -24.69 -35.76
N ASP A 1132 2.56 -23.60 -36.46
CA ASP A 1132 1.19 -23.25 -36.80
C ASP A 1132 0.61 -24.19 -37.86
N LEU A 1133 1.41 -24.48 -38.90
CA LEU A 1133 1.01 -25.41 -39.96
C LEU A 1133 0.77 -26.81 -39.39
N ALA A 1134 1.68 -27.30 -38.55
CA ALA A 1134 1.54 -28.60 -37.91
C ALA A 1134 0.27 -28.69 -37.05
N LEU A 1135 -0.07 -27.64 -36.28
CA LEU A 1135 -1.29 -27.61 -35.47
C LEU A 1135 -2.55 -27.57 -36.37
N ARG A 1136 -2.53 -26.76 -37.42
CA ARG A 1136 -3.62 -26.71 -38.41
C ARG A 1136 -3.87 -28.07 -39.06
N ASP A 1137 -2.81 -28.77 -39.46
CA ASP A 1137 -2.92 -30.09 -40.07
C ASP A 1137 -3.48 -31.13 -39.10
N ALA A 1138 -3.06 -31.09 -37.83
CA ALA A 1138 -3.64 -31.93 -36.77
C ALA A 1138 -5.15 -31.68 -36.60
N LYS A 1139 -5.58 -30.41 -36.54
CA LYS A 1139 -6.99 -30.02 -36.44
C LYS A 1139 -7.81 -30.50 -37.64
N ARG A 1140 -7.26 -30.37 -38.85
CA ARG A 1140 -7.90 -30.87 -40.09
C ARG A 1140 -8.06 -32.39 -40.07
N TRP A 1141 -7.04 -33.09 -39.58
CA TRP A 1141 -7.08 -34.53 -39.44
C TRP A 1141 -8.18 -34.96 -38.46
N ILE A 1142 -8.26 -34.34 -37.27
CA ILE A 1142 -9.33 -34.60 -36.30
C ILE A 1142 -10.71 -34.37 -36.91
N ARG A 1143 -10.90 -33.23 -37.58
CA ARG A 1143 -12.17 -32.90 -38.21
C ARG A 1143 -12.57 -33.88 -39.32
N SER A 1144 -11.60 -34.44 -40.04
CA SER A 1144 -11.87 -35.45 -41.08
C SER A 1144 -12.40 -36.76 -40.51
N GLN A 1145 -12.24 -37.00 -39.20
CA GLN A 1145 -12.81 -38.15 -38.52
C GLN A 1145 -14.29 -37.89 -38.21
N LYS A 1146 -15.16 -38.79 -38.69
CA LYS A 1146 -16.62 -38.69 -38.51
C LYS A 1146 -17.06 -38.53 -37.05
N ARG A 1147 -16.29 -39.09 -36.09
CA ARG A 1147 -16.58 -38.99 -34.65
C ARG A 1147 -16.31 -37.58 -34.08
N TRP A 1148 -15.37 -36.84 -34.67
CA TRP A 1148 -14.87 -35.56 -34.15
C TRP A 1148 -15.02 -34.40 -35.14
N GLU A 1149 -16.02 -34.48 -36.03
CA GLU A 1149 -16.26 -33.47 -37.07
C GLU A 1149 -16.71 -32.11 -36.50
N SER A 1150 -17.33 -32.11 -35.31
CA SER A 1150 -17.82 -30.92 -34.62
C SER A 1150 -16.67 -29.98 -34.19
N PRO A 1151 -16.82 -28.65 -34.32
CA PRO A 1151 -15.80 -27.68 -33.92
C PRO A 1151 -15.40 -27.75 -32.45
N TYR A 1152 -16.26 -28.30 -31.59
CA TYR A 1152 -15.91 -28.58 -30.18
C TYR A 1152 -14.57 -29.32 -30.01
N TYR A 1153 -14.27 -30.29 -30.89
CA TYR A 1153 -13.10 -31.16 -30.74
C TYR A 1153 -11.80 -30.56 -31.28
N TRP A 1154 -11.85 -29.82 -32.38
CA TRP A 1154 -10.66 -29.34 -33.09
C TRP A 1154 -10.39 -27.84 -32.93
N ALA A 1155 -11.38 -27.04 -32.52
CA ALA A 1155 -11.21 -25.59 -32.31
C ALA A 1155 -10.80 -25.24 -30.87
N SER A 1156 -10.68 -26.23 -29.99
CA SER A 1156 -10.42 -26.04 -28.57
C SER A 1156 -9.01 -25.55 -28.26
N LEU A 1157 -8.00 -26.02 -29.00
CA LEU A 1157 -6.58 -25.69 -28.78
C LEU A 1157 -6.13 -24.56 -29.69
N VAL A 1158 -5.49 -23.52 -29.17
CA VAL A 1158 -4.87 -22.43 -29.95
C VAL A 1158 -3.37 -22.35 -29.64
N LEU A 1159 -2.59 -21.78 -30.58
CA LEU A 1159 -1.16 -21.53 -30.39
C LEU A 1159 -0.93 -20.03 -30.17
N VAL A 1160 -0.39 -19.70 -29.00
CA VAL A 1160 0.01 -18.34 -28.62
C VAL A 1160 1.53 -18.23 -28.71
N GLY A 1161 2.04 -17.30 -29.52
CA GLY A 1161 3.46 -17.07 -29.70
C GLY A 1161 3.87 -16.82 -31.16
N PRO A 1162 5.19 -16.68 -31.42
CA PRO A 1162 5.72 -16.46 -32.76
C PRO A 1162 5.57 -17.71 -33.64
N PRO A 1163 5.45 -17.51 -34.96
CA PRO A 1163 5.19 -18.61 -35.89
C PRO A 1163 6.46 -19.34 -36.36
#